data_AF-A0A0D2IKU4-F1
#
_entry.id   AF-A0A0D2IKU4-F1
#
_cell.length_a   1.000
_cell.length_b   1.000
_cell.length_c   1.000
_cell.angle_alpha   90.00
_cell.angle_beta   90.00
_cell.angle_gamma   90.00
#
_symmetry.space_group_name_H-M   'P 1'
#
loop_
_entity.id
_entity.type
_entity.pdbx_description
1 polymer ?
#
loop_
_entity_poly.entity_id
_entity_poly.type
_entity_poly.pdbx_seq_one_letter_code
_entity_poly.pdbx_strand_id
1 'polypeptide(L)'
;MTETDKLWHASFKPHFTTRDALIYKSKDNNIRSEPEGGWITDVLVGNQGGRRVALTSLQGKADFDTTDTQSLLGNAQVVLVDETPLVKHIAVPFSKIKDQLVQRQAGTDELDLYELAHVLFDEYEDEFTLGLNRQQKHDFEGRIRKDRLSKFLASLVWRRHGNQIKAGERPGGATAAILQLTAKNVKAACDALMQEKDFHLMMLVAQIEQADDAFQEDMANQLDAWREQGVISEMTEEIRVLYEILAGNTNICQGKSNAPIEDRATTFAISEKFEFDWIQAFCLCLWYGRQKNADIYEVVKDFQEKLTSNQESASPISADGNEDPLWTMLELFASNAKGKGAGVEKPVFPQALTALSQAWDCQKVFRLHHAVAAAVPGVVIDQHKADDLAMCLAFEYSARGNIVGSIYAILHVGNSTNRMRLIKDLLAKHAAALPSPPESDQSTSETQTQASSQLWTAMTTSFKLPSSWIFQAKALLARSSNSSLTEFNYLILANAFTEAHDCLLRRVAPRLVIDEDWDTLKTVLAKFGENIQEKVDAGDGTEWKAGGGIYSDFVSLMAFMDSSTGRARSSNAEMVAMRKTLLQRLQSALTSLNSKFTNVGGLHKDKEKLEERVALCEMGRAVARMLELDNENGIGHKKPLLDLPLTEDVRLSHARALGVEYYRGLMAMAR
;
A
#
# COMPACT_ATOMS: atom_id res chain seq x y z
N MET A 1 -24.65 24.54 27.10
CA MET A 1 -24.06 23.19 27.15
C MET A 1 -24.83 22.37 28.16
N THR A 2 -25.50 21.34 27.67
CA THR A 2 -26.15 20.32 28.50
C THR A 2 -25.09 19.50 29.25
N GLU A 3 -25.46 18.78 30.30
CA GLU A 3 -24.52 17.88 31.01
C GLU A 3 -23.98 16.79 30.08
N THR A 4 -24.76 16.35 29.09
CA THR A 4 -24.34 15.41 28.05
C THR A 4 -23.26 16.00 27.15
N ASP A 5 -23.34 17.28 26.78
CA ASP A 5 -22.29 17.95 26.00
C ASP A 5 -20.98 18.01 26.80
N LYS A 6 -21.05 18.34 28.10
CA LYS A 6 -19.86 18.37 28.96
C LYS A 6 -19.23 16.99 29.10
N LEU A 7 -20.04 15.94 29.24
CA LEU A 7 -19.57 14.55 29.29
C LEU A 7 -18.99 14.09 27.94
N TRP A 8 -19.55 14.52 26.81
CA TRP A 8 -19.00 14.24 25.48
C TRP A 8 -17.66 14.95 25.26
N HIS A 9 -17.54 16.22 25.62
CA HIS A 9 -16.29 16.97 25.56
C HIS A 9 -15.21 16.42 26.51
N ALA A 10 -15.62 15.86 27.66
CA ALA A 10 -14.72 15.20 28.61
C ALA A 10 -14.43 13.73 28.26
N SER A 11 -15.07 13.17 27.22
CA SER A 11 -14.85 11.79 26.81
C SER A 11 -13.55 11.64 26.01
N PHE A 12 -12.88 10.51 26.17
CA PHE A 12 -11.74 10.16 25.33
C PHE A 12 -12.27 9.73 23.97
N LYS A 13 -12.06 10.55 22.95
CA LYS A 13 -12.51 10.27 21.59
C LYS A 13 -11.55 9.25 20.95
N PRO A 14 -12.06 8.20 20.31
CA PRO A 14 -11.20 7.28 19.58
C PRO A 14 -10.49 8.02 18.46
N HIS A 15 -9.18 7.77 18.30
CA HIS A 15 -8.41 8.36 17.21
C HIS A 15 -7.42 7.33 16.64
N PHE A 16 -7.12 7.45 15.35
CA PHE A 16 -6.05 6.68 14.72
C PHE A 16 -4.69 7.30 15.03
N THR A 17 -3.74 6.47 15.41
CA THR A 17 -2.34 6.83 15.57
C THR A 17 -1.69 7.09 14.22
N THR A 18 -0.49 7.66 14.24
CA THR A 18 0.34 7.84 13.05
C THR A 18 0.80 6.52 12.41
N ARG A 19 0.62 5.38 13.08
CA ARG A 19 0.87 4.01 12.57
C ARG A 19 -0.43 3.27 12.25
N ASP A 20 -1.51 4.01 12.00
CA ASP A 20 -2.79 3.48 11.56
C ASP A 20 -3.48 2.51 12.54
N ALA A 21 -3.00 2.45 13.80
CA ALA A 21 -3.64 1.73 14.90
C ALA A 21 -4.65 2.62 15.62
N LEU A 22 -5.78 2.06 16.06
CA LEU A 22 -6.86 2.78 16.69
C LEU A 22 -6.69 2.79 18.21
N ILE A 23 -6.68 3.97 18.83
CA ILE A 23 -6.68 4.12 20.29
C ILE A 23 -8.10 4.41 20.74
N TYR A 24 -8.62 3.61 21.66
CA TYR A 24 -9.92 3.85 22.29
C TYR A 24 -9.91 3.46 23.77
N LYS A 25 -10.90 3.99 24.50
CA LYS A 25 -11.10 3.68 25.91
C LYS A 25 -12.10 2.53 26.03
N SER A 26 -11.63 1.37 26.50
CA SER A 26 -12.49 0.23 26.79
C SER A 26 -12.84 0.17 28.28
N LYS A 27 -14.08 -0.26 28.57
CA LYS A 27 -14.59 -0.51 29.93
C LYS A 27 -14.53 -1.99 30.32
N ASP A 28 -14.25 -2.87 29.37
CA ASP A 28 -14.32 -4.32 29.59
C ASP A 28 -13.01 -4.86 30.18
N ASN A 29 -13.15 -5.73 31.18
CA ASN A 29 -12.02 -6.44 31.78
C ASN A 29 -11.49 -7.57 30.88
N ASN A 30 -12.30 -8.06 29.93
CA ASN A 30 -11.98 -9.14 28.99
C ASN A 30 -11.68 -8.61 27.59
N ILE A 31 -10.63 -7.81 27.44
CA ILE A 31 -10.09 -7.43 26.10
C ILE A 31 -9.29 -8.60 25.47
N ARG A 32 -9.24 -9.77 26.13
CA ARG A 32 -8.79 -11.04 25.52
C ARG A 32 -9.96 -11.84 24.95
N SER A 33 -10.99 -11.18 24.42
CA SER A 33 -11.95 -11.86 23.54
C SER A 33 -11.27 -12.08 22.20
N GLU A 34 -11.58 -13.22 21.58
CA GLU A 34 -11.03 -13.76 20.35
C GLU A 34 -10.77 -12.69 19.26
N PRO A 35 -9.72 -12.86 18.42
CA PRO A 35 -9.42 -11.92 17.35
C PRO A 35 -10.55 -11.93 16.30
N GLU A 36 -11.61 -11.16 16.53
CA GLU A 36 -12.61 -10.87 15.51
C GLU A 36 -11.92 -10.20 14.33
N GLY A 37 -11.81 -10.93 13.21
CA GLY A 37 -11.32 -10.38 11.95
C GLY A 37 -9.85 -9.97 11.95
N GLY A 38 -8.99 -10.62 12.75
CA GLY A 38 -7.54 -10.40 12.68
C GLY A 38 -7.10 -9.03 13.19
N TRP A 39 -7.66 -8.55 14.30
CA TRP A 39 -7.16 -7.38 15.04
C TRP A 39 -6.52 -7.82 16.36
N ILE A 40 -5.35 -7.24 16.69
CA ILE A 40 -4.68 -7.40 17.99
C ILE A 40 -4.97 -6.17 18.84
N THR A 41 -5.52 -6.39 20.02
CA THR A 41 -5.76 -5.37 21.06
C THR A 41 -4.65 -5.40 22.11
N ASP A 42 -3.80 -4.38 22.13
CA ASP A 42 -2.82 -4.16 23.20
C ASP A 42 -3.34 -3.13 24.21
N VAL A 43 -3.20 -3.42 25.51
CA VAL A 43 -3.60 -2.48 26.57
C VAL A 43 -2.42 -1.59 26.93
N LEU A 44 -2.49 -0.29 26.61
CA LEU A 44 -1.42 0.67 26.86
C LEU A 44 -1.39 1.17 28.31
N VAL A 45 -2.54 1.49 28.88
CA VAL A 45 -2.66 2.01 30.26
C VAL A 45 -3.94 1.47 30.90
N GLY A 46 -3.83 0.86 32.07
CA GLY A 46 -4.97 0.37 32.84
C GLY A 46 -4.94 0.85 34.29
N ASN A 47 -6.03 1.46 34.74
CA ASN A 47 -6.22 1.76 36.16
C ASN A 47 -6.99 0.61 36.84
N GLN A 48 -6.75 0.33 38.13
CA GLN A 48 -7.42 -0.76 38.87
C GLN A 48 -8.97 -0.62 38.92
N GLY A 49 -9.51 0.56 38.57
CA GLY A 49 -10.95 0.85 38.50
C GLY A 49 -11.63 0.62 37.13
N GLY A 50 -11.16 -0.33 36.32
CA GLY A 50 -11.88 -0.78 35.10
C GLY A 50 -11.88 0.19 33.90
N ARG A 51 -11.00 1.20 33.89
CA ARG A 51 -10.80 2.09 32.73
C ARG A 51 -9.45 1.79 32.11
N ARG A 52 -9.46 1.20 30.90
CA ARG A 52 -8.26 0.86 30.14
C ARG A 52 -8.25 1.59 28.80
N VAL A 53 -7.08 2.08 28.40
CA VAL A 53 -6.83 2.58 27.04
C VAL A 53 -6.25 1.41 26.25
N ALA A 54 -6.96 0.99 25.21
CA ALA A 54 -6.56 -0.08 24.31
C ALA A 54 -6.11 0.51 22.97
N LEU A 55 -5.11 -0.13 22.38
CA LEU A 55 -4.60 0.08 21.04
C LEU A 55 -4.98 -1.14 20.21
N THR A 56 -5.78 -0.96 19.18
CA THR A 56 -6.05 -2.02 18.20
C THR A 56 -5.22 -1.81 16.94
N SER A 57 -4.49 -2.84 16.55
CA SER A 57 -3.76 -2.91 15.28
C SER A 57 -4.21 -4.14 14.49
N LEU A 58 -4.11 -4.09 13.16
CA LEU A 58 -4.44 -5.24 12.34
C LEU A 58 -3.36 -6.31 12.54
N GLN A 59 -3.75 -7.52 12.94
CA GLN A 59 -2.88 -8.67 12.99
C GLN A 59 -2.26 -8.87 11.61
N GLY A 60 -0.94 -8.76 11.52
CA GLY A 60 -0.22 -9.34 10.42
C GLY A 60 -0.53 -10.84 10.43
N LYS A 61 -1.25 -11.35 9.42
CA LYS A 61 -1.19 -12.79 9.15
C LYS A 61 0.29 -13.13 9.04
N ALA A 62 0.76 -14.06 9.87
CA ALA A 62 2.17 -14.39 10.05
C ALA A 62 2.88 -14.83 8.74
N ASP A 63 2.14 -15.02 7.65
CA ASP A 63 2.66 -15.38 6.32
C ASP A 63 3.29 -14.21 5.54
N PHE A 64 3.34 -13.00 6.11
CA PHE A 64 3.95 -11.82 5.46
C PHE A 64 5.32 -11.44 6.03
N ASP A 65 5.83 -12.17 7.02
CA ASP A 65 7.17 -11.99 7.56
C ASP A 65 8.19 -12.28 6.45
N THR A 66 8.73 -11.21 5.89
CA THR A 66 9.54 -11.19 4.66
C THR A 66 8.74 -11.58 3.42
N THR A 67 7.83 -10.71 2.97
CA THR A 67 7.54 -10.70 1.53
C THR A 67 8.86 -10.52 0.80
N ASP A 68 9.40 -11.60 0.25
CA ASP A 68 10.53 -11.55 -0.66
C ASP A 68 10.14 -10.52 -1.71
N THR A 69 10.86 -9.41 -1.74
CA THR A 69 10.61 -8.32 -2.71
C THR A 69 10.68 -8.86 -4.14
N GLN A 70 11.43 -9.95 -4.33
CA GLN A 70 11.47 -10.77 -5.54
C GLN A 70 10.11 -11.39 -5.90
N SER A 71 9.33 -11.85 -4.91
CA SER A 71 8.00 -12.45 -5.11
C SER A 71 6.90 -11.41 -5.36
N LEU A 72 7.10 -10.16 -4.95
CA LEU A 72 6.20 -9.03 -5.25
C LEU A 72 6.52 -8.38 -6.60
N LEU A 73 7.81 -8.26 -6.92
CA LEU A 73 8.30 -7.69 -8.18
C LEU A 73 8.46 -8.72 -9.31
N GLY A 74 8.21 -10.01 -9.05
CA GLY A 74 8.42 -11.08 -10.03
C GLY A 74 7.67 -10.83 -11.35
N ASN A 75 6.50 -10.22 -11.29
CA ASN A 75 5.66 -9.90 -12.45
C ASN A 75 5.61 -8.38 -12.74
N ALA A 76 6.45 -7.58 -12.08
CA ALA A 76 6.33 -6.12 -12.09
C ALA A 76 7.69 -5.41 -12.21
N GLN A 77 7.78 -4.45 -13.14
CA GLN A 77 8.98 -3.67 -13.39
C GLN A 77 8.84 -2.24 -12.85
N VAL A 78 9.84 -1.78 -12.09
CA VAL A 78 9.89 -0.40 -11.60
C VAL A 78 10.58 0.51 -12.62
N VAL A 79 9.82 1.48 -13.14
CA VAL A 79 10.27 2.53 -14.07
C VAL A 79 10.29 3.87 -13.33
N LEU A 80 11.34 4.69 -13.49
CA LEU A 80 11.33 6.04 -12.94
C LEU A 80 10.55 6.98 -13.88
N VAL A 81 9.55 7.66 -13.34
CA VAL A 81 8.79 8.73 -14.00
C VAL A 81 8.94 9.99 -13.13
N ASP A 82 9.53 11.04 -13.69
CA ASP A 82 9.81 12.31 -12.98
C ASP A 82 10.54 12.10 -11.64
N GLU A 83 11.65 11.35 -11.67
CA GLU A 83 12.46 10.98 -10.49
C GLU A 83 11.74 10.16 -9.40
N THR A 84 10.48 9.77 -9.63
CA THR A 84 9.70 8.94 -8.71
C THR A 84 9.46 7.55 -9.34
N PRO A 85 9.68 6.45 -8.59
CA PRO A 85 9.45 5.12 -9.12
C PRO A 85 7.95 4.85 -9.33
N LEU A 86 7.61 4.23 -10.46
CA LEU A 86 6.28 3.76 -10.84
C LEU A 86 6.39 2.28 -11.20
N VAL A 87 5.48 1.46 -10.68
CA VAL A 87 5.42 0.03 -11.03
C VAL A 87 4.57 -0.17 -12.29
N LYS A 88 5.12 -0.90 -13.26
CA LYS A 88 4.38 -1.40 -14.43
C LYS A 88 4.39 -2.92 -14.42
N HIS A 89 3.22 -3.52 -14.52
CA HIS A 89 3.08 -4.98 -14.59
C HIS A 89 3.45 -5.48 -15.98
N ILE A 90 4.16 -6.61 -16.01
CA ILE A 90 4.48 -7.32 -17.24
C ILE A 90 3.33 -8.30 -17.50
N ALA A 91 2.94 -8.43 -18.77
CA ALA A 91 1.99 -9.47 -19.17
C ALA A 91 2.61 -10.85 -18.89
N VAL A 92 2.08 -11.54 -17.87
CA VAL A 92 2.47 -12.91 -17.51
C VAL A 92 1.22 -13.78 -17.67
N PRO A 93 1.33 -14.99 -18.24
CA PRO A 93 0.21 -15.92 -18.31
C PRO A 93 -0.39 -16.18 -16.92
N PHE A 94 -1.71 -16.22 -16.85
CA PHE A 94 -2.44 -16.43 -15.59
C PHE A 94 -2.10 -17.77 -14.92
N SER A 95 -1.66 -18.78 -15.68
CA SER A 95 -1.16 -20.05 -15.14
C SER A 95 0.01 -19.89 -14.18
N LYS A 96 1.01 -19.06 -14.51
CA LYS A 96 2.16 -18.83 -13.63
C LYS A 96 1.76 -18.10 -12.35
N ILE A 97 0.78 -17.21 -12.45
CA ILE A 97 0.24 -16.49 -11.29
C ILE A 97 -0.52 -17.48 -10.39
N LYS A 98 -1.30 -18.39 -10.98
CA LYS A 98 -1.98 -19.47 -10.27
C LYS A 98 -0.98 -20.35 -9.51
N ASP A 99 0.11 -20.77 -10.13
CA ASP A 99 1.13 -21.61 -9.48
C ASP A 99 1.75 -20.90 -8.26
N GLN A 100 2.01 -19.59 -8.36
CA GLN A 100 2.47 -18.77 -7.24
C GLN A 100 1.42 -18.67 -6.12
N LEU A 101 0.13 -18.66 -6.45
CA LEU A 101 -0.96 -18.61 -5.47
C LEU A 101 -1.18 -19.96 -4.78
N VAL A 102 -1.03 -21.07 -5.50
CA VAL A 102 -1.06 -22.42 -4.92
C VAL A 102 0.08 -22.59 -3.92
N GLN A 103 1.29 -22.12 -4.24
CA GLN A 103 2.42 -22.12 -3.30
C GLN A 103 2.14 -21.29 -2.04
N ARG A 104 1.33 -20.23 -2.17
CA ARG A 104 0.93 -19.33 -1.07
C ARG A 104 -0.36 -19.77 -0.35
N GLN A 105 -0.89 -20.96 -0.66
CA GLN A 105 -2.14 -21.48 -0.07
C GLN A 105 -3.31 -20.48 -0.18
N ALA A 106 -3.48 -19.87 -1.35
CA ALA A 106 -4.58 -18.95 -1.61
C ALA A 106 -5.96 -19.64 -1.48
N GLY A 107 -7.00 -18.84 -1.26
CA GLY A 107 -8.37 -19.32 -1.18
C GLY A 107 -8.83 -19.97 -2.50
N THR A 108 -9.72 -20.96 -2.39
CA THR A 108 -10.22 -21.71 -3.55
C THR A 108 -10.89 -20.82 -4.59
N ASP A 109 -11.64 -19.80 -4.17
CA ASP A 109 -12.35 -18.89 -5.08
C ASP A 109 -11.39 -18.02 -5.90
N GLU A 110 -10.25 -17.61 -5.31
CA GLU A 110 -9.22 -16.87 -6.04
C GLU A 110 -8.57 -17.79 -7.10
N LEU A 111 -8.27 -19.03 -6.74
CA LEU A 111 -7.70 -20.01 -7.68
C LEU A 111 -8.63 -20.31 -8.86
N ASP A 112 -9.93 -20.43 -8.61
CA ASP A 112 -10.94 -20.67 -9.64
C ASP A 112 -11.03 -19.49 -10.62
N LEU A 113 -10.87 -18.26 -10.13
CA LEU A 113 -10.88 -17.07 -10.96
C LEU A 113 -9.64 -16.96 -11.86
N TYR A 114 -8.45 -17.27 -11.33
CA TYR A 114 -7.22 -17.32 -12.15
C TYR A 114 -7.23 -18.50 -13.13
N GLU A 115 -7.87 -19.62 -12.78
CA GLU A 115 -8.08 -20.73 -13.70
C GLU A 115 -9.04 -20.37 -14.83
N LEU A 116 -10.14 -19.67 -14.53
CA LEU A 116 -11.03 -19.14 -15.55
C LEU A 116 -10.30 -18.14 -16.47
N ALA A 117 -9.53 -17.22 -15.90
CA ALA A 117 -8.75 -16.26 -16.67
C ALA A 117 -7.71 -16.94 -17.58
N HIS A 118 -7.05 -17.98 -17.08
CA HIS A 118 -6.15 -18.83 -17.87
C HIS A 118 -6.87 -19.48 -19.06
N VAL A 119 -8.05 -20.06 -18.83
CA VAL A 119 -8.84 -20.71 -19.88
C VAL A 119 -9.34 -19.73 -20.95
N LEU A 120 -9.70 -18.51 -20.55
CA LEU A 120 -10.27 -17.50 -21.44
C LEU A 120 -9.22 -16.70 -22.23
N PHE A 121 -8.11 -16.32 -21.59
CA PHE A 121 -7.18 -15.33 -22.14
C PHE A 121 -5.79 -15.88 -22.49
N ASP A 122 -5.34 -16.99 -21.89
CA ASP A 122 -4.01 -17.52 -22.19
C ASP A 122 -4.01 -18.39 -23.46
N GLU A 123 -2.94 -18.29 -24.24
CA GLU A 123 -2.63 -19.24 -25.32
C GLU A 123 -1.75 -20.37 -24.76
N TYR A 124 -2.28 -21.59 -24.70
CA TYR A 124 -1.55 -22.76 -24.23
C TYR A 124 -1.86 -24.02 -25.04
N GLU A 125 -0.96 -25.00 -24.99
CA GLU A 125 -1.11 -26.27 -25.70
C GLU A 125 -1.71 -27.34 -24.78
N ASP A 126 -2.83 -27.91 -25.23
CA ASP A 126 -3.56 -28.99 -24.55
C ASP A 126 -3.83 -30.19 -25.44
N GLU A 127 -4.48 -31.19 -24.87
CA GLU A 127 -5.22 -32.29 -25.51
C GLU A 127 -6.02 -31.87 -26.75
N PHE A 128 -6.64 -30.68 -26.71
CA PHE A 128 -7.44 -30.15 -27.82
C PHE A 128 -6.62 -29.54 -28.96
N THR A 129 -5.35 -29.26 -28.73
CA THR A 129 -4.45 -28.61 -29.70
C THR A 129 -3.35 -29.54 -30.20
N LEU A 130 -3.22 -30.73 -29.59
CA LEU A 130 -2.29 -31.77 -29.96
C LEU A 130 -2.62 -32.30 -31.37
N GLY A 131 -1.69 -32.09 -32.32
CA GLY A 131 -1.82 -32.55 -33.70
C GLY A 131 -2.43 -31.56 -34.70
N LEU A 132 -2.83 -30.35 -34.28
CA LEU A 132 -3.36 -29.31 -35.18
C LEU A 132 -2.27 -28.38 -35.74
N ASN A 133 -2.37 -28.06 -37.03
CA ASN A 133 -1.52 -27.03 -37.66
C ASN A 133 -1.87 -25.62 -37.15
N ARG A 134 -0.92 -24.68 -37.21
CA ARG A 134 -1.12 -23.29 -36.73
C ARG A 134 -2.34 -22.58 -37.33
N GLN A 135 -2.64 -22.85 -38.61
CA GLN A 135 -3.84 -22.30 -39.27
C GLN A 135 -5.13 -22.91 -38.70
N GLN A 136 -5.17 -24.24 -38.53
CA GLN A 136 -6.33 -24.91 -37.94
C GLN A 136 -6.54 -24.52 -36.48
N LYS A 137 -5.47 -24.26 -35.72
CA LYS A 137 -5.57 -23.74 -34.35
C LYS A 137 -6.27 -22.38 -34.31
N HIS A 138 -6.00 -21.50 -35.29
CA HIS A 138 -6.65 -20.19 -35.41
C HIS A 138 -8.11 -20.34 -35.87
N ASP A 139 -8.38 -21.20 -36.85
CA ASP A 139 -9.73 -21.40 -37.39
C ASP A 139 -10.69 -22.03 -36.37
N PHE A 140 -10.20 -22.96 -35.54
CA PHE A 140 -10.99 -23.63 -34.51
C PHE A 140 -10.82 -23.04 -33.11
N GLU A 141 -10.18 -21.86 -32.99
CA GLU A 141 -9.84 -21.28 -31.69
C GLU A 141 -11.06 -21.07 -30.79
N GLY A 142 -12.16 -20.54 -31.34
CA GLY A 142 -13.40 -20.31 -30.59
C GLY A 142 -13.98 -21.62 -30.03
N ARG A 143 -13.95 -22.70 -30.82
CA ARG A 143 -14.43 -24.02 -30.40
C ARG A 143 -13.53 -24.67 -29.36
N ILE A 144 -12.20 -24.58 -29.55
CA ILE A 144 -11.22 -25.10 -28.59
C ILE A 144 -11.38 -24.40 -27.24
N ARG A 145 -11.52 -23.07 -27.23
CA ARG A 145 -11.75 -22.30 -26.00
C ARG A 145 -13.08 -22.66 -25.34
N LYS A 146 -14.14 -22.89 -26.11
CA LYS A 146 -15.44 -23.33 -25.58
C LYS A 146 -15.37 -24.71 -24.94
N ASP A 147 -14.64 -25.64 -25.54
CA ASP A 147 -14.44 -26.98 -24.97
C ASP A 147 -13.60 -26.93 -23.68
N ARG A 148 -12.59 -26.06 -23.63
CA ARG A 148 -11.81 -25.79 -22.40
C ARG A 148 -12.68 -25.19 -21.30
N LEU A 149 -13.45 -24.15 -21.62
CA LEU A 149 -14.39 -23.51 -20.68
C LEU A 149 -15.41 -24.53 -20.18
N SER A 150 -15.92 -25.40 -21.05
CA SER A 150 -16.85 -26.46 -20.68
C SER A 150 -16.24 -27.47 -19.70
N LYS A 151 -14.98 -27.91 -19.93
CA LYS A 151 -14.28 -28.80 -19.00
C LYS A 151 -14.08 -28.12 -17.63
N PHE A 152 -13.65 -26.85 -17.63
CA PHE A 152 -13.44 -26.07 -16.42
C PHE A 152 -14.76 -25.92 -15.63
N LEU A 153 -15.82 -25.43 -16.26
CA LEU A 153 -17.12 -25.21 -15.63
C LEU A 153 -17.73 -26.52 -15.10
N ALA A 154 -17.63 -27.63 -15.83
CA ALA A 154 -18.08 -28.93 -15.33
C ALA A 154 -17.34 -29.33 -14.05
N SER A 155 -16.02 -29.10 -13.99
CA SER A 155 -15.23 -29.37 -12.79
C SER A 155 -15.55 -28.43 -11.62
N LEU A 156 -15.86 -27.15 -11.93
CA LEU A 156 -16.23 -26.13 -10.95
C LEU A 156 -17.59 -26.45 -10.31
N VAL A 157 -18.60 -26.77 -11.13
CA VAL A 157 -19.92 -27.19 -10.67
C VAL A 157 -19.82 -28.46 -9.83
N TRP A 158 -19.02 -29.44 -10.24
CA TRP A 158 -18.82 -30.66 -9.44
C TRP A 158 -18.18 -30.36 -8.07
N ARG A 159 -17.23 -29.42 -8.02
CA ARG A 159 -16.56 -29.03 -6.76
C ARG A 159 -17.49 -28.29 -5.80
N ARG A 160 -18.31 -27.35 -6.31
CA ARG A 160 -19.24 -26.54 -5.51
C ARG A 160 -20.53 -27.29 -5.16
N HIS A 161 -21.14 -27.98 -6.13
CA HIS A 161 -22.47 -28.58 -6.02
C HIS A 161 -22.48 -30.12 -6.02
N GLY A 162 -21.33 -30.78 -6.02
CA GLY A 162 -21.28 -32.26 -6.07
C GLY A 162 -22.07 -32.94 -4.95
N ASN A 163 -22.19 -32.32 -3.78
CA ASN A 163 -23.02 -32.83 -2.68
C ASN A 163 -24.52 -32.70 -2.96
N GLN A 164 -24.95 -31.59 -3.57
CA GLN A 164 -26.35 -31.36 -3.97
C GLN A 164 -26.74 -32.33 -5.09
N ILE A 165 -25.85 -32.55 -6.07
CA ILE A 165 -26.06 -33.51 -7.16
C ILE A 165 -26.24 -34.92 -6.59
N LYS A 166 -25.39 -35.36 -5.66
CA LYS A 166 -25.51 -36.66 -4.99
C LYS A 166 -26.76 -36.77 -4.10
N ALA A 167 -27.16 -35.68 -3.45
CA ALA A 167 -28.38 -35.67 -2.63
C ALA A 167 -29.65 -35.76 -3.49
N GLY A 168 -29.61 -35.15 -4.68
CA GLY A 168 -30.69 -35.15 -5.66
C GLY A 168 -30.92 -36.48 -6.39
N GLU A 169 -30.09 -37.49 -6.16
CA GLU A 169 -30.32 -38.88 -6.63
C GLU A 169 -31.45 -39.58 -5.84
N ARG A 170 -31.83 -39.07 -4.66
CA ARG A 170 -32.80 -39.70 -3.76
C ARG A 170 -34.29 -39.40 -4.06
N PRO A 171 -34.71 -38.18 -4.44
CA PRO A 171 -36.13 -37.86 -4.63
C PRO A 171 -36.72 -38.34 -5.96
N GLY A 172 -35.90 -38.59 -7.00
CA GLY A 172 -36.36 -39.08 -8.31
C GLY A 172 -35.26 -39.04 -9.37
N GLY A 173 -35.27 -40.00 -10.30
CA GLY A 173 -34.32 -40.17 -11.39
C GLY A 173 -34.41 -39.06 -12.44
N ALA A 174 -35.59 -38.50 -12.72
CA ALA A 174 -35.74 -37.31 -13.56
C ALA A 174 -35.05 -36.07 -12.95
N THR A 175 -35.22 -35.83 -11.63
CA THR A 175 -34.52 -34.75 -10.91
C THR A 175 -33.01 -34.97 -10.89
N ALA A 176 -32.59 -36.22 -10.65
CA ALA A 176 -31.19 -36.61 -10.69
C ALA A 176 -30.59 -36.38 -12.08
N ALA A 177 -31.32 -36.71 -13.15
CA ALA A 177 -30.88 -36.48 -14.52
C ALA A 177 -30.66 -34.98 -14.80
N ILE A 178 -31.57 -34.10 -14.39
CA ILE A 178 -31.41 -32.64 -14.55
C ILE A 178 -30.16 -32.16 -13.81
N LEU A 179 -29.97 -32.56 -12.56
CA LEU A 179 -28.80 -32.17 -11.77
C LEU A 179 -27.48 -32.68 -12.38
N GLN A 180 -27.44 -33.90 -12.90
CA GLN A 180 -26.27 -34.44 -13.60
C GLN A 180 -25.99 -33.72 -14.93
N LEU A 181 -27.05 -33.26 -15.62
CA LEU A 181 -26.91 -32.43 -16.82
C LEU A 181 -26.27 -31.07 -16.52
N THR A 182 -26.51 -30.47 -15.34
CA THR A 182 -25.82 -29.22 -14.91
C THR A 182 -24.31 -29.38 -14.72
N ALA A 183 -23.80 -30.62 -14.64
CA ALA A 183 -22.37 -30.93 -14.57
C ALA A 183 -21.81 -31.57 -15.85
N LYS A 184 -22.56 -31.52 -16.98
CA LYS A 184 -22.24 -32.15 -18.26
C LYS A 184 -22.04 -33.67 -18.17
N ASN A 185 -22.67 -34.32 -17.19
CA ASN A 185 -22.57 -35.77 -17.03
C ASN A 185 -23.77 -36.48 -17.66
N VAL A 186 -23.83 -36.46 -19.00
CA VAL A 186 -24.94 -37.05 -19.76
C VAL A 186 -25.07 -38.55 -19.50
N LYS A 187 -23.94 -39.25 -19.30
CA LYS A 187 -23.94 -40.69 -19.03
C LYS A 187 -24.65 -41.02 -17.71
N ALA A 188 -24.29 -40.32 -16.63
CA ALA A 188 -24.96 -40.51 -15.34
C ALA A 188 -26.44 -40.09 -15.39
N ALA A 189 -26.77 -39.06 -16.18
CA ALA A 189 -28.17 -38.68 -16.42
C ALA A 189 -28.96 -39.81 -17.11
N CYS A 190 -28.39 -40.43 -18.16
CA CYS A 190 -28.97 -41.60 -18.81
C CYS A 190 -29.10 -42.80 -17.86
N ASP A 191 -28.11 -43.04 -17.00
CA ASP A 191 -28.14 -44.11 -16.01
C ASP A 191 -29.24 -43.88 -14.96
N ALA A 192 -29.47 -42.63 -14.54
CA ALA A 192 -30.55 -42.27 -13.63
C ALA A 192 -31.94 -42.51 -14.26
N LEU A 193 -32.12 -42.12 -15.53
CA LEU A 193 -33.36 -42.36 -16.27
C LEU A 193 -33.58 -43.86 -16.57
N MET A 194 -32.49 -44.60 -16.78
CA MET A 194 -32.52 -46.05 -16.96
C MET A 194 -33.06 -46.76 -15.70
N GLN A 195 -32.69 -46.29 -14.51
CA GLN A 195 -33.18 -46.83 -13.24
C GLN A 195 -34.68 -46.62 -13.05
N GLU A 196 -35.23 -45.50 -13.53
CA GLU A 196 -36.67 -45.21 -13.54
C GLU A 196 -37.44 -45.88 -14.68
N LYS A 197 -36.74 -46.52 -15.63
CA LYS A 197 -37.29 -47.19 -16.83
C LYS A 197 -37.87 -46.23 -17.88
N ASP A 198 -37.44 -44.98 -17.88
CA ASP A 198 -37.81 -43.99 -18.89
C ASP A 198 -36.90 -44.06 -20.11
N PHE A 199 -37.02 -45.17 -20.87
CA PHE A 199 -36.12 -45.47 -22.00
C PHE A 199 -36.20 -44.43 -23.13
N HIS A 200 -37.39 -43.89 -23.42
CA HIS A 200 -37.56 -42.90 -24.49
C HIS A 200 -36.86 -41.58 -24.15
N LEU A 201 -37.03 -41.09 -22.92
CA LEU A 201 -36.40 -39.87 -22.46
C LEU A 201 -34.88 -40.05 -22.38
N MET A 202 -34.42 -41.22 -21.92
CA MET A 202 -33.00 -41.57 -21.92
C MET A 202 -32.38 -41.52 -23.33
N MET A 203 -33.08 -42.03 -24.35
CA MET A 203 -32.62 -41.97 -25.74
C MET A 203 -32.52 -40.54 -26.27
N LEU A 204 -33.46 -39.65 -25.89
CA LEU A 204 -33.42 -38.24 -26.27
C LEU A 204 -32.29 -37.49 -25.54
N VAL A 205 -32.14 -37.71 -24.22
CA VAL A 205 -31.07 -37.11 -23.41
C VAL A 205 -29.69 -37.55 -23.90
N ALA A 206 -29.53 -38.79 -24.37
CA ALA A 206 -28.28 -39.26 -24.96
C ALA A 206 -27.87 -38.49 -26.23
N GLN A 207 -28.83 -37.88 -26.94
CA GLN A 207 -28.59 -37.14 -28.19
C GLN A 207 -28.34 -35.65 -27.95
N ILE A 208 -28.45 -35.16 -26.71
CA ILE A 208 -28.46 -33.72 -26.41
C ILE A 208 -27.19 -32.99 -26.85
N GLU A 209 -26.02 -33.63 -26.76
CA GLU A 209 -24.75 -33.04 -27.19
C GLU A 209 -24.73 -32.81 -28.72
N GLN A 210 -25.33 -33.72 -29.48
CA GLN A 210 -25.34 -33.73 -30.94
C GLN A 210 -26.61 -33.12 -31.55
N ALA A 211 -27.55 -32.67 -30.72
CA ALA A 211 -28.84 -32.14 -31.15
C ALA A 211 -28.70 -30.93 -32.11
N ASP A 212 -28.97 -31.07 -33.39
CA ASP A 212 -28.95 -29.92 -34.32
C ASP A 212 -30.11 -28.94 -34.03
N ASP A 213 -30.02 -27.72 -34.57
CA ASP A 213 -31.06 -26.68 -34.39
C ASP A 213 -32.45 -27.19 -34.81
N ALA A 214 -32.51 -28.04 -35.84
CA ALA A 214 -33.74 -28.70 -36.29
C ALA A 214 -34.34 -29.63 -35.22
N PHE A 215 -33.50 -30.37 -34.48
CA PHE A 215 -33.96 -31.20 -33.37
C PHE A 215 -34.54 -30.34 -32.23
N GLN A 216 -33.89 -29.22 -31.91
CA GLN A 216 -34.37 -28.30 -30.88
C GLN A 216 -35.70 -27.65 -31.28
N GLU A 217 -35.85 -27.30 -32.57
CA GLU A 217 -37.11 -26.77 -33.13
C GLU A 217 -38.23 -27.82 -33.12
N ASP A 218 -37.94 -29.06 -33.48
CA ASP A 218 -38.90 -30.17 -33.41
C ASP A 218 -39.38 -30.41 -31.97
N MET A 219 -38.47 -30.38 -31.00
CA MET A 219 -38.83 -30.49 -29.58
C MET A 219 -39.65 -29.29 -29.09
N ALA A 220 -39.32 -28.08 -29.54
CA ALA A 220 -40.11 -26.88 -29.23
C ALA A 220 -41.53 -26.97 -29.79
N ASN A 221 -41.67 -27.40 -31.05
CA ASN A 221 -42.96 -27.63 -31.71
C ASN A 221 -43.77 -28.71 -30.98
N GLN A 222 -43.11 -29.77 -30.50
CA GLN A 222 -43.74 -30.83 -29.71
C GLN A 222 -44.27 -30.30 -28.37
N LEU A 223 -43.50 -29.44 -27.69
CA LEU A 223 -43.94 -28.78 -26.45
C LEU A 223 -45.13 -27.85 -26.70
N ASP A 224 -45.15 -27.11 -27.81
CA ASP A 224 -46.29 -26.27 -28.20
C ASP A 224 -47.54 -27.11 -28.51
N ALA A 225 -47.39 -28.23 -29.23
CA ALA A 225 -48.49 -29.15 -29.47
C ALA A 225 -49.04 -29.73 -28.15
N TRP A 226 -48.18 -30.09 -27.20
CA TRP A 226 -48.62 -30.53 -25.87
C TRP A 226 -49.29 -29.42 -25.07
N ARG A 227 -48.86 -28.15 -25.22
CA ARG A 227 -49.52 -26.97 -24.61
C ARG A 227 -50.94 -26.79 -25.14
N GLU A 228 -51.12 -26.93 -26.45
CA GLU A 228 -52.43 -26.81 -27.10
C GLU A 228 -53.36 -27.95 -26.66
N GLN A 229 -52.86 -29.19 -26.64
CA GLN A 229 -53.62 -30.39 -26.30
C GLN A 229 -53.91 -30.57 -24.80
N GLY A 230 -53.29 -29.78 -23.92
CA GLY A 230 -53.49 -29.88 -22.47
C GLY A 230 -52.71 -31.02 -21.80
N VAL A 231 -51.87 -31.76 -22.54
CA VAL A 231 -51.14 -32.94 -22.03
C VAL A 231 -50.13 -32.58 -20.93
N ILE A 232 -49.69 -31.32 -20.85
CA ILE A 232 -48.62 -30.94 -19.92
C ILE A 232 -49.10 -30.85 -18.47
N SER A 233 -50.41 -30.83 -18.18
CA SER A 233 -50.90 -30.94 -16.80
C SER A 233 -50.72 -32.36 -16.24
N GLU A 234 -50.64 -33.37 -17.11
CA GLU A 234 -50.46 -34.78 -16.75
C GLU A 234 -48.98 -35.18 -16.61
N MET A 235 -48.06 -34.35 -17.12
CA MET A 235 -46.62 -34.60 -17.04
C MET A 235 -46.05 -34.08 -15.72
N THR A 236 -45.12 -34.83 -15.12
CA THR A 236 -44.36 -34.31 -14.00
C THR A 236 -43.53 -33.11 -14.43
N GLU A 237 -43.37 -32.17 -13.51
CA GLU A 237 -42.67 -30.91 -13.78
C GLU A 237 -41.19 -31.15 -14.15
N GLU A 238 -40.56 -32.21 -13.63
CA GLU A 238 -39.18 -32.60 -13.95
C GLU A 238 -39.04 -33.10 -15.39
N ILE A 239 -39.97 -33.92 -15.86
CA ILE A 239 -39.96 -34.42 -17.24
C ILE A 239 -40.19 -33.26 -18.21
N ARG A 240 -41.08 -32.32 -17.86
CA ARG A 240 -41.28 -31.08 -18.63
C ARG A 240 -39.98 -30.29 -18.77
N VAL A 241 -39.23 -30.14 -17.68
CA VAL A 241 -37.93 -29.45 -17.69
C VAL A 241 -36.94 -30.14 -18.62
N LEU A 242 -36.87 -31.48 -18.60
CA LEU A 242 -35.98 -32.22 -19.50
C LEU A 242 -36.32 -31.99 -20.98
N TYR A 243 -37.60 -31.96 -21.35
CA TYR A 243 -38.00 -31.62 -22.72
C TYR A 243 -37.72 -30.15 -23.08
N GLU A 244 -37.90 -29.21 -22.16
CA GLU A 244 -37.56 -27.79 -22.38
C GLU A 244 -36.04 -27.61 -22.57
N ILE A 245 -35.21 -28.31 -21.80
CA ILE A 245 -33.75 -28.33 -21.99
C ILE A 245 -33.38 -28.95 -23.35
N LEU A 246 -34.05 -30.03 -23.78
CA LEU A 246 -33.85 -30.63 -25.10
C LEU A 246 -34.25 -29.69 -26.25
N ALA A 247 -35.26 -28.84 -26.04
CA ALA A 247 -35.67 -27.78 -26.96
C ALA A 247 -34.75 -26.54 -26.92
N GLY A 248 -33.74 -26.55 -26.04
CA GLY A 248 -32.80 -25.44 -25.84
C GLY A 248 -33.36 -24.24 -25.09
N ASN A 249 -34.49 -24.42 -24.40
CA ASN A 249 -35.04 -23.45 -23.46
C ASN A 249 -34.65 -23.83 -22.03
N THR A 250 -33.68 -23.12 -21.47
CA THR A 250 -33.09 -23.40 -20.16
C THR A 250 -33.66 -22.55 -19.02
N ASN A 251 -34.62 -21.69 -19.33
CA ASN A 251 -35.02 -20.58 -18.47
C ASN A 251 -36.38 -20.84 -17.81
N ILE A 252 -37.45 -20.72 -18.59
CA ILE A 252 -38.83 -20.74 -18.12
C ILE A 252 -39.54 -21.95 -18.72
N CYS A 253 -40.03 -22.83 -17.85
CA CYS A 253 -40.98 -23.86 -18.24
C CYS A 253 -42.37 -23.24 -18.32
N GLN A 254 -42.83 -22.94 -19.54
CA GLN A 254 -44.14 -22.29 -19.74
C GLN A 254 -45.29 -23.26 -19.50
N GLY A 255 -46.12 -22.89 -18.52
CA GLY A 255 -47.37 -23.53 -18.16
C GLY A 255 -48.59 -22.96 -18.89
N LYS A 256 -49.74 -23.59 -18.68
CA LYS A 256 -51.04 -23.09 -19.17
C LYS A 256 -51.81 -22.57 -17.96
N SER A 257 -51.74 -21.26 -17.73
CA SER A 257 -52.42 -20.59 -16.60
C SER A 257 -53.91 -20.31 -16.87
N ASN A 258 -54.32 -20.23 -18.15
CA ASN A 258 -55.61 -19.69 -18.56
C ASN A 258 -56.53 -20.77 -19.16
N ALA A 259 -56.61 -21.92 -18.48
CA ALA A 259 -57.34 -23.10 -18.93
C ALA A 259 -58.20 -23.69 -17.78
N PRO A 260 -59.11 -24.64 -18.06
CA PRO A 260 -59.85 -25.35 -17.03
C PRO A 260 -58.92 -25.93 -15.96
N ILE A 261 -59.43 -26.16 -14.75
CA ILE A 261 -58.63 -26.63 -13.59
C ILE A 261 -57.83 -27.91 -13.93
N GLU A 262 -58.35 -28.74 -14.83
CA GLU A 262 -57.75 -30.01 -15.30
C GLU A 262 -56.54 -29.79 -16.25
N ASP A 263 -56.52 -28.69 -17.00
CA ASP A 263 -55.47 -28.34 -17.95
C ASP A 263 -54.44 -27.35 -17.36
N ARG A 264 -54.61 -26.97 -16.09
CA ARG A 264 -53.79 -25.93 -15.48
C ARG A 264 -52.42 -26.49 -15.11
N ALA A 265 -51.40 -26.01 -15.80
CA ALA A 265 -50.01 -26.32 -15.49
C ALA A 265 -49.28 -25.08 -14.96
N THR A 266 -48.49 -25.25 -13.90
CA THR A 266 -47.65 -24.21 -13.30
C THR A 266 -46.61 -23.70 -14.31
N THR A 267 -46.39 -22.40 -14.32
CA THR A 267 -45.25 -21.77 -15.01
C THR A 267 -44.23 -21.44 -13.94
N PHE A 268 -43.00 -21.91 -14.09
CA PHE A 268 -41.93 -21.66 -13.13
C PHE A 268 -40.59 -21.49 -13.85
N ALA A 269 -39.68 -20.73 -13.23
CA ALA A 269 -38.30 -20.65 -13.66
C ALA A 269 -37.57 -21.93 -13.22
N ILE A 270 -36.83 -22.56 -14.13
CA ILE A 270 -36.10 -23.80 -13.86
C ILE A 270 -35.12 -23.59 -12.70
N SER A 271 -34.45 -22.43 -12.67
CA SER A 271 -33.49 -22.08 -11.63
C SER A 271 -34.10 -21.93 -10.24
N GLU A 272 -35.32 -21.41 -10.13
CA GLU A 272 -36.00 -21.22 -8.83
C GLU A 272 -36.45 -22.55 -8.25
N LYS A 273 -37.00 -23.44 -9.09
CA LYS A 273 -37.54 -24.71 -8.63
C LYS A 273 -36.46 -25.65 -8.09
N PHE A 274 -35.31 -25.71 -8.75
CA PHE A 274 -34.22 -26.60 -8.37
C PHE A 274 -33.14 -25.91 -7.53
N GLU A 275 -33.35 -24.64 -7.13
CA GLU A 275 -32.39 -23.83 -6.37
C GLU A 275 -31.01 -23.82 -7.03
N PHE A 276 -30.97 -23.55 -8.33
CA PHE A 276 -29.71 -23.49 -9.09
C PHE A 276 -28.94 -22.22 -8.80
N ASP A 277 -27.62 -22.37 -8.66
CA ASP A 277 -26.70 -21.24 -8.69
C ASP A 277 -26.62 -20.68 -10.13
N TRP A 278 -26.25 -19.41 -10.25
CA TRP A 278 -26.12 -18.73 -11.54
C TRP A 278 -25.12 -19.46 -12.45
N ILE A 279 -24.09 -20.09 -11.86
CA ILE A 279 -23.11 -20.91 -12.59
C ILE A 279 -23.79 -22.12 -13.24
N GLN A 280 -24.67 -22.80 -12.52
CA GLN A 280 -25.39 -23.97 -13.06
C GLN A 280 -26.35 -23.55 -14.18
N ALA A 281 -27.08 -22.44 -13.99
CA ALA A 281 -27.97 -21.88 -15.02
C ALA A 281 -27.18 -21.46 -16.28
N PHE A 282 -26.03 -20.80 -16.10
CA PHE A 282 -25.14 -20.44 -17.21
C PHE A 282 -24.57 -21.67 -17.92
N CYS A 283 -24.18 -22.72 -17.19
CA CYS A 283 -23.70 -23.97 -17.79
C CYS A 283 -24.76 -24.65 -18.67
N LEU A 284 -26.03 -24.64 -18.24
CA LEU A 284 -27.14 -25.13 -19.06
C LEU A 284 -27.29 -24.31 -20.34
N CYS A 285 -27.25 -22.98 -20.24
CA CYS A 285 -27.29 -22.09 -21.41
C CYS A 285 -26.13 -22.37 -22.38
N LEU A 286 -24.92 -22.59 -21.85
CA LEU A 286 -23.71 -22.83 -22.64
C LEU A 286 -23.74 -24.17 -23.40
N TRP A 287 -24.22 -25.24 -22.77
CA TRP A 287 -24.17 -26.58 -23.34
C TRP A 287 -25.41 -26.94 -24.14
N TYR A 288 -26.59 -26.52 -23.68
CA TYR A 288 -27.87 -26.98 -24.22
C TYR A 288 -28.74 -25.85 -24.77
N GLY A 289 -28.36 -24.57 -24.60
CA GLY A 289 -29.13 -23.46 -25.14
C GLY A 289 -29.18 -23.41 -26.68
N ARG A 290 -30.05 -22.56 -27.22
CA ARG A 290 -30.21 -22.34 -28.68
C ARG A 290 -28.93 -21.90 -29.40
N GLN A 291 -28.00 -21.31 -28.66
CA GLN A 291 -26.72 -20.82 -29.19
C GLN A 291 -25.56 -21.79 -28.92
N LYS A 292 -25.83 -23.10 -28.77
CA LYS A 292 -24.78 -24.08 -28.46
C LYS A 292 -23.68 -24.19 -29.52
N ASN A 293 -23.95 -23.82 -30.77
CA ASN A 293 -22.96 -23.82 -31.85
C ASN A 293 -22.26 -22.45 -32.02
N ALA A 294 -22.75 -21.43 -31.31
CA ALA A 294 -22.21 -20.08 -31.37
C ALA A 294 -20.97 -19.90 -30.48
N ASP A 295 -20.27 -18.79 -30.73
CA ASP A 295 -19.14 -18.33 -29.93
C ASP A 295 -19.58 -17.99 -28.49
N ILE A 296 -18.62 -18.07 -27.54
CA ILE A 296 -18.85 -17.78 -26.12
C ILE A 296 -19.49 -16.40 -25.91
N TYR A 297 -19.12 -15.42 -26.73
CA TYR A 297 -19.66 -14.06 -26.69
C TYR A 297 -21.19 -14.02 -26.83
N GLU A 298 -21.75 -14.79 -27.77
CA GLU A 298 -23.19 -14.75 -28.04
C GLU A 298 -23.96 -15.36 -26.87
N VAL A 299 -23.45 -16.45 -26.30
CA VAL A 299 -24.02 -17.10 -25.12
C VAL A 299 -24.02 -16.17 -23.90
N VAL A 300 -22.94 -15.43 -23.66
CA VAL A 300 -22.86 -14.45 -22.56
C VAL A 300 -23.87 -13.32 -22.78
N LYS A 301 -24.01 -12.84 -24.02
CA LYS A 301 -25.01 -11.81 -24.36
C LYS A 301 -26.44 -12.32 -24.16
N ASP A 302 -26.76 -13.52 -24.64
CA ASP A 302 -28.07 -14.14 -24.46
C ASP A 302 -28.41 -14.25 -22.96
N PHE A 303 -27.46 -14.72 -22.14
CA PHE A 303 -27.65 -14.77 -20.69
C PHE A 303 -27.87 -13.38 -20.09
N GLN A 304 -27.09 -12.37 -20.48
CA GLN A 304 -27.26 -11.00 -20.00
C GLN A 304 -28.63 -10.39 -20.39
N GLU A 305 -29.11 -10.65 -21.60
CA GLU A 305 -30.45 -10.23 -22.05
C GLU A 305 -31.55 -10.91 -21.23
N LYS A 306 -31.37 -12.19 -20.90
CA LYS A 306 -32.28 -12.98 -20.06
C LYS A 306 -32.33 -12.48 -18.62
N LEU A 307 -31.19 -12.07 -18.06
CA LEU A 307 -31.11 -11.41 -16.75
C LEU A 307 -31.84 -10.07 -16.76
N THR A 308 -31.57 -9.23 -17.76
CA THR A 308 -32.20 -7.90 -17.88
C THR A 308 -33.72 -8.00 -18.06
N SER A 309 -34.17 -9.07 -18.73
CA SER A 309 -35.59 -9.36 -18.95
C SER A 309 -36.30 -9.98 -17.74
N ASN A 310 -35.61 -10.21 -16.61
CA ASN A 310 -36.09 -10.93 -15.42
C ASN A 310 -36.66 -12.33 -15.74
N GLN A 311 -36.13 -12.99 -16.78
CA GLN A 311 -36.55 -14.35 -17.13
C GLN A 311 -35.75 -15.43 -16.38
N GLU A 312 -34.60 -15.04 -15.83
CA GLU A 312 -33.73 -15.89 -15.00
C GLU A 312 -33.80 -15.43 -13.54
N SER A 313 -34.11 -16.37 -12.64
CA SER A 313 -34.16 -16.07 -11.20
C SER A 313 -32.79 -16.21 -10.53
N ALA A 314 -31.84 -16.94 -11.14
CA ALA A 314 -30.49 -17.10 -10.62
C ALA A 314 -29.57 -15.98 -11.15
N SER A 315 -29.44 -14.90 -10.37
CA SER A 315 -28.62 -13.75 -10.74
C SER A 315 -27.18 -13.86 -10.21
N PRO A 316 -26.15 -13.54 -11.02
CA PRO A 316 -24.76 -13.36 -10.57
C PRO A 316 -24.55 -12.07 -9.77
N ILE A 317 -25.59 -11.27 -9.59
CA ILE A 317 -25.57 -10.03 -8.81
C ILE A 317 -26.02 -10.37 -7.39
N SER A 318 -25.17 -10.08 -6.41
CA SER A 318 -25.49 -10.22 -4.99
C SER A 318 -26.58 -9.24 -4.57
N ALA A 319 -27.25 -9.51 -3.44
CA ALA A 319 -28.27 -8.61 -2.86
C ALA A 319 -27.77 -7.17 -2.62
N ASP A 320 -26.44 -7.00 -2.47
CA ASP A 320 -25.78 -5.70 -2.31
C ASP A 320 -25.56 -4.94 -3.64
N GLY A 321 -25.95 -5.51 -4.78
CA GLY A 321 -25.75 -4.94 -6.12
C GLY A 321 -24.35 -5.15 -6.70
N ASN A 322 -23.52 -5.99 -6.07
CA ASN A 322 -22.20 -6.35 -6.58
C ASN A 322 -22.26 -7.59 -7.47
N GLU A 323 -21.59 -7.53 -8.62
CA GLU A 323 -21.44 -8.66 -9.55
C GLU A 323 -20.43 -9.70 -9.04
N ASP A 324 -20.70 -10.97 -9.31
CA ASP A 324 -19.73 -12.05 -9.08
C ASP A 324 -18.49 -11.84 -9.98
N PRO A 325 -17.27 -11.88 -9.43
CA PRO A 325 -16.04 -11.70 -10.20
C PRO A 325 -15.85 -12.69 -11.36
N LEU A 326 -16.40 -13.90 -11.27
CA LEU A 326 -16.37 -14.86 -12.38
C LEU A 326 -17.23 -14.39 -13.56
N TRP A 327 -18.37 -13.78 -13.26
CA TRP A 327 -19.25 -13.17 -14.25
C TRP A 327 -18.58 -11.96 -14.92
N THR A 328 -17.98 -11.07 -14.14
CA THR A 328 -17.20 -9.92 -14.66
C THR A 328 -16.09 -10.34 -15.63
N MET A 329 -15.43 -11.48 -15.40
CA MET A 329 -14.41 -12.01 -16.32
C MET A 329 -15.01 -12.52 -17.65
N LEU A 330 -16.19 -13.13 -17.60
CA LEU A 330 -16.91 -13.57 -18.80
C LEU A 330 -17.37 -12.35 -19.62
N GLU A 331 -17.85 -11.29 -18.96
CA GLU A 331 -18.20 -10.03 -19.61
C GLU A 331 -16.98 -9.31 -20.21
N LEU A 332 -15.83 -9.33 -19.50
CA LEU A 332 -14.57 -8.83 -20.03
C LEU A 332 -14.16 -9.58 -21.31
N PHE A 333 -14.32 -10.90 -21.32
CA PHE A 333 -14.02 -11.70 -22.50
C PHE A 333 -14.98 -11.37 -23.66
N ALA A 334 -16.27 -11.31 -23.37
CA ALA A 334 -17.31 -10.99 -24.34
C ALA A 334 -17.12 -9.59 -24.97
N SER A 335 -16.72 -8.60 -24.16
CA SER A 335 -16.50 -7.23 -24.62
C SER A 335 -15.22 -7.03 -25.45
N ASN A 336 -14.22 -7.90 -25.29
CA ASN A 336 -12.96 -7.83 -26.05
C ASN A 336 -13.01 -8.58 -27.41
N ALA A 337 -14.08 -9.32 -27.70
CA ALA A 337 -14.27 -9.98 -29.00
C ALA A 337 -14.42 -8.93 -30.13
N LYS A 338 -13.35 -8.74 -30.90
CA LYS A 338 -13.21 -7.72 -31.96
C LYS A 338 -14.42 -7.70 -32.90
N GLY A 339 -15.16 -6.60 -32.89
CA GLY A 339 -16.15 -6.24 -33.93
C GLY A 339 -17.56 -6.82 -33.77
N LYS A 340 -17.81 -7.72 -32.81
CA LYS A 340 -19.15 -8.27 -32.54
C LYS A 340 -19.73 -7.92 -31.17
N GLY A 341 -18.94 -7.37 -30.24
CA GLY A 341 -19.33 -6.95 -28.88
C GLY A 341 -20.34 -5.78 -28.76
N ALA A 342 -21.19 -5.55 -29.77
CA ALA A 342 -22.24 -4.53 -29.71
C ALA A 342 -23.40 -5.04 -28.84
N GLY A 343 -23.32 -4.80 -27.53
CA GLY A 343 -24.42 -5.05 -26.59
C GLY A 343 -24.03 -5.37 -25.15
N VAL A 344 -22.78 -5.74 -24.88
CA VAL A 344 -22.31 -6.05 -23.52
C VAL A 344 -21.64 -4.80 -22.93
N GLU A 345 -22.11 -4.33 -21.78
CA GLU A 345 -21.47 -3.22 -21.06
C GLU A 345 -20.02 -3.58 -20.71
N LYS A 346 -19.10 -2.64 -20.91
CA LYS A 346 -17.68 -2.89 -20.60
C LYS A 346 -17.48 -2.72 -19.10
N PRO A 347 -17.09 -3.78 -18.36
CA PRO A 347 -16.84 -3.64 -16.93
C PRO A 347 -15.70 -2.66 -16.68
N VAL A 348 -15.94 -1.70 -15.79
CA VAL A 348 -14.94 -0.69 -15.41
C VAL A 348 -14.14 -1.21 -14.22
N PHE A 349 -12.84 -1.36 -14.41
CA PHE A 349 -11.94 -1.83 -13.36
C PHE A 349 -11.39 -0.65 -12.54
N PRO A 350 -11.25 -0.78 -11.20
CA PRO A 350 -11.47 -1.96 -10.36
C PRO A 350 -12.90 -2.13 -9.81
N GLN A 351 -13.86 -1.25 -10.14
CA GLN A 351 -15.21 -1.26 -9.54
C GLN A 351 -15.93 -2.61 -9.71
N ALA A 352 -15.79 -3.23 -10.88
CA ALA A 352 -16.42 -4.52 -11.15
C ALA A 352 -15.88 -5.67 -10.27
N LEU A 353 -14.73 -5.49 -9.61
CA LEU A 353 -14.12 -6.49 -8.73
C LEU A 353 -14.39 -6.22 -7.23
N THR A 354 -15.29 -5.29 -6.90
CA THR A 354 -15.56 -4.91 -5.50
C THR A 354 -16.10 -6.08 -4.67
N ALA A 355 -16.79 -7.05 -5.29
CA ALA A 355 -17.28 -8.27 -4.63
C ALA A 355 -16.16 -9.13 -4.01
N LEU A 356 -14.93 -9.07 -4.55
CA LEU A 356 -13.77 -9.77 -4.01
C LEU A 356 -13.16 -9.07 -2.79
N SER A 357 -13.57 -7.83 -2.51
CA SER A 357 -13.08 -7.07 -1.36
C SER A 357 -13.72 -7.62 -0.09
N GLN A 358 -12.96 -8.38 0.69
CA GLN A 358 -13.35 -8.71 2.06
C GLN A 358 -12.93 -7.56 2.98
N ALA A 359 -13.58 -7.43 4.14
CA ALA A 359 -13.20 -6.44 5.13
C ALA A 359 -11.71 -6.62 5.49
N TRP A 360 -10.89 -5.58 5.24
CA TRP A 360 -9.45 -5.56 5.49
C TRP A 360 -8.59 -6.51 4.63
N ASP A 361 -9.08 -6.90 3.44
CA ASP A 361 -8.33 -7.67 2.43
C ASP A 361 -8.58 -7.13 1.01
N CYS A 362 -7.96 -5.99 0.69
CA CYS A 362 -7.98 -5.40 -0.67
C CYS A 362 -7.00 -6.08 -1.64
N GLN A 363 -6.19 -7.03 -1.15
CA GLN A 363 -5.05 -7.60 -1.87
C GLN A 363 -5.44 -8.46 -3.07
N LYS A 364 -6.53 -9.21 -2.96
CA LYS A 364 -7.06 -10.05 -4.04
C LYS A 364 -7.49 -9.18 -5.23
N VAL A 365 -8.28 -8.15 -4.94
CA VAL A 365 -8.77 -7.17 -5.93
C VAL A 365 -7.59 -6.47 -6.61
N PHE A 366 -6.62 -6.00 -5.82
CA PHE A 366 -5.41 -5.34 -6.32
C PHE A 366 -4.62 -6.20 -7.30
N ARG A 367 -4.32 -7.44 -6.92
CA ARG A 367 -3.54 -8.37 -7.76
C ARG A 367 -4.26 -8.66 -9.07
N LEU A 368 -5.55 -8.98 -8.99
CA LEU A 368 -6.34 -9.34 -10.15
C LEU A 368 -6.48 -8.15 -11.12
N HIS A 369 -6.79 -6.96 -10.58
CA HIS A 369 -6.89 -5.74 -11.37
C HIS A 369 -5.62 -5.50 -12.20
N HIS A 370 -4.45 -5.58 -11.56
CA HIS A 370 -3.18 -5.35 -12.24
C HIS A 370 -2.78 -6.48 -13.19
N ALA A 371 -3.10 -7.75 -12.86
CA ALA A 371 -2.87 -8.88 -13.76
C ALA A 371 -3.71 -8.75 -15.05
N VAL A 372 -4.99 -8.42 -14.92
CA VAL A 372 -5.90 -8.20 -16.06
C VAL A 372 -5.48 -6.98 -16.87
N ALA A 373 -5.14 -5.86 -16.22
CA ALA A 373 -4.69 -4.65 -16.89
C ALA A 373 -3.40 -4.87 -17.71
N ALA A 374 -2.53 -5.79 -17.29
CA ALA A 374 -1.31 -6.11 -18.01
C ALA A 374 -1.52 -7.14 -19.13
N ALA A 375 -2.35 -8.16 -18.90
CA ALA A 375 -2.54 -9.27 -19.84
C ALA A 375 -3.57 -8.98 -20.94
N VAL A 376 -4.61 -8.18 -20.65
CA VAL A 376 -5.75 -7.99 -21.55
C VAL A 376 -5.72 -6.59 -22.17
N PRO A 377 -5.52 -6.46 -23.49
CA PRO A 377 -5.58 -5.16 -24.17
C PRO A 377 -7.04 -4.71 -24.36
N GLY A 378 -7.37 -3.48 -23.97
CA GLY A 378 -8.71 -2.88 -24.18
C GLY A 378 -9.57 -2.70 -22.92
N VAL A 379 -9.03 -3.05 -21.75
CA VAL A 379 -9.68 -2.84 -20.45
C VAL A 379 -9.86 -1.36 -20.16
N VAL A 380 -11.07 -0.95 -19.75
CA VAL A 380 -11.35 0.41 -19.28
C VAL A 380 -10.99 0.49 -17.80
N ILE A 381 -9.98 1.32 -17.49
CA ILE A 381 -9.47 1.50 -16.13
C ILE A 381 -9.87 2.89 -15.63
N ASP A 382 -10.57 2.94 -14.50
CA ASP A 382 -10.78 4.18 -13.75
C ASP A 382 -9.57 4.45 -12.86
N GLN A 383 -8.74 5.40 -13.28
CA GLN A 383 -7.49 5.73 -12.58
C GLN A 383 -7.72 6.23 -11.15
N HIS A 384 -8.83 6.93 -10.88
CA HIS A 384 -9.10 7.44 -9.52
C HIS A 384 -9.40 6.30 -8.56
N LYS A 385 -10.25 5.35 -8.98
CA LYS A 385 -10.58 4.18 -8.16
C LYS A 385 -9.40 3.21 -8.03
N ALA A 386 -8.55 3.12 -9.05
CA ALA A 386 -7.29 2.37 -8.96
C ALA A 386 -6.34 3.00 -7.93
N ASP A 387 -6.21 4.34 -7.93
CA ASP A 387 -5.43 5.07 -6.93
C ASP A 387 -6.01 4.88 -5.52
N ASP A 388 -7.33 4.95 -5.35
CA ASP A 388 -8.01 4.71 -4.06
C ASP A 388 -7.77 3.29 -3.55
N LEU A 389 -7.86 2.29 -4.43
CA LEU A 389 -7.59 0.89 -4.08
C LEU A 389 -6.11 0.67 -3.69
N ALA A 390 -5.17 1.32 -4.38
CA ALA A 390 -3.76 1.31 -4.01
C ALA A 390 -3.54 1.95 -2.62
N MET A 391 -4.27 3.03 -2.33
CA MET A 391 -4.25 3.71 -1.03
C MET A 391 -4.83 2.85 0.11
N CYS A 392 -5.95 2.16 -0.11
CA CYS A 392 -6.54 1.23 0.85
C CYS A 392 -5.57 0.08 1.17
N LEU A 393 -4.94 -0.50 0.15
CA LEU A 393 -3.94 -1.55 0.33
C LEU A 393 -2.68 -1.05 1.05
N ALA A 394 -2.23 0.18 0.75
CA ALA A 394 -1.13 0.81 1.46
C ALA A 394 -1.44 0.99 2.95
N PHE A 395 -2.67 1.39 3.27
CA PHE A 395 -3.15 1.49 4.65
C PHE A 395 -3.18 0.14 5.35
N GLU A 396 -3.72 -0.91 4.71
CA GLU A 396 -3.75 -2.27 5.27
C GLU A 396 -2.33 -2.78 5.59
N TYR A 397 -1.37 -2.58 4.70
CA TYR A 397 0.00 -2.98 4.94
C TYR A 397 0.70 -2.12 6.01
N SER A 398 0.41 -0.81 6.06
CA SER A 398 0.94 0.10 7.06
C SER A 398 0.45 -0.29 8.46
N ALA A 399 -0.85 -0.60 8.59
CA ALA A 399 -1.46 -1.06 9.83
C ALA A 399 -0.93 -2.43 10.28
N ARG A 400 -0.55 -3.31 9.35
CA ARG A 400 0.15 -4.59 9.63
C ARG A 400 1.64 -4.42 9.93
N GLY A 401 2.22 -3.24 9.75
CA GLY A 401 3.64 -2.97 9.90
C GLY A 401 4.52 -3.40 8.72
N ASN A 402 3.94 -3.81 7.59
CA ASN A 402 4.69 -4.18 6.38
C ASN A 402 5.01 -2.95 5.53
N ILE A 403 6.16 -2.35 5.77
CA ILE A 403 6.64 -1.15 5.05
C ILE A 403 6.86 -1.45 3.56
N VAL A 404 7.43 -2.61 3.24
CA VAL A 404 7.77 -3.03 1.88
C VAL A 404 6.51 -3.20 1.02
N GLY A 405 5.50 -3.89 1.55
CA GLY A 405 4.21 -4.05 0.89
C GLY A 405 3.48 -2.71 0.72
N SER A 406 3.57 -1.83 1.72
CA SER A 406 2.95 -0.50 1.65
C SER A 406 3.60 0.39 0.59
N ILE A 407 4.93 0.39 0.51
CA ILE A 407 5.67 1.10 -0.55
C ILE A 407 5.23 0.54 -1.91
N TYR A 408 5.24 -0.79 -2.07
CA TYR A 408 4.81 -1.44 -3.31
C TYR A 408 3.41 -0.98 -3.73
N ALA A 409 2.45 -0.89 -2.80
CA ALA A 409 1.11 -0.38 -3.07
C ALA A 409 1.13 1.07 -3.61
N ILE A 410 1.81 1.98 -2.91
CA ILE A 410 1.88 3.41 -3.26
C ILE A 410 2.55 3.63 -4.63
N LEU A 411 3.48 2.76 -5.03
CA LEU A 411 4.13 2.84 -6.34
C LEU A 411 3.17 2.64 -7.53
N HIS A 412 1.94 2.19 -7.30
CA HIS A 412 0.92 2.03 -8.35
C HIS A 412 0.03 3.27 -8.51
N VAL A 413 0.16 4.26 -7.63
CA VAL A 413 -0.56 5.55 -7.75
C VAL A 413 -0.08 6.28 -9.00
N GLY A 414 -1.03 6.66 -9.86
CA GLY A 414 -0.73 7.28 -11.16
C GLY A 414 -0.04 8.64 -11.05
N ASN A 415 -0.51 9.49 -10.13
CA ASN A 415 0.01 10.86 -9.97
C ASN A 415 1.37 10.90 -9.24
N SER A 416 2.40 11.42 -9.93
CA SER A 416 3.78 11.54 -9.44
C SER A 416 3.91 12.37 -8.14
N THR A 417 3.23 13.51 -8.06
CA THR A 417 3.35 14.42 -6.90
C THR A 417 2.70 13.82 -5.65
N ASN A 418 1.52 13.22 -5.81
CA ASN A 418 0.83 12.51 -4.74
C ASN A 418 1.65 11.29 -4.28
N ARG A 419 2.16 10.50 -5.21
CA ARG A 419 3.03 9.34 -4.92
C ARG A 419 4.24 9.75 -4.10
N MET A 420 4.95 10.81 -4.50
CA MET A 420 6.10 11.32 -3.75
C MET A 420 5.72 11.73 -2.32
N ARG A 421 4.62 12.47 -2.15
CA ARG A 421 4.15 12.90 -0.82
C ARG A 421 3.80 11.70 0.06
N LEU A 422 3.10 10.71 -0.49
CA LEU A 422 2.66 9.52 0.22
C LEU A 422 3.83 8.64 0.66
N ILE A 423 4.82 8.45 -0.21
CA ILE A 423 6.04 7.70 0.13
C ILE A 423 6.79 8.41 1.26
N LYS A 424 6.97 9.74 1.17
CA LYS A 424 7.65 10.52 2.22
C LYS A 424 6.92 10.45 3.56
N ASP A 425 5.59 10.57 3.56
CA ASP A 425 4.76 10.45 4.76
C ASP A 425 4.86 9.04 5.38
N LEU A 426 4.79 7.99 4.55
CA LEU A 426 4.93 6.62 5.00
C LEU A 426 6.31 6.34 5.63
N LEU A 427 7.38 6.80 4.98
CA LEU A 427 8.73 6.67 5.50
C LEU A 427 8.89 7.42 6.82
N ALA A 428 8.30 8.62 6.95
CA ALA A 428 8.35 9.40 8.19
C ALA A 428 7.58 8.70 9.34
N LYS A 429 6.42 8.10 9.06
CA LYS A 429 5.63 7.34 10.05
C LYS A 429 6.34 6.09 10.55
N HIS A 430 7.00 5.37 9.64
CA HIS A 430 7.70 4.11 9.93
C HIS A 430 9.21 4.27 10.12
N ALA A 431 9.68 5.49 10.38
CA ALA A 431 11.11 5.80 10.44
C ALA A 431 11.92 4.96 11.43
N ALA A 432 11.29 4.51 12.53
CA ALA A 432 11.92 3.66 13.54
C ALA A 432 12.21 2.22 13.06
N ALA A 433 11.47 1.72 12.08
CA ALA A 433 11.64 0.39 11.51
C ALA A 433 12.45 0.41 10.20
N LEU A 434 12.94 1.58 9.77
CA LEU A 434 13.79 1.70 8.60
C LEU A 434 15.23 1.25 8.92
N PRO A 435 15.87 0.49 8.03
CA PRO A 435 17.22 -0.03 8.26
C PRO A 435 18.26 1.08 8.27
N SER A 436 19.20 1.10 9.22
CA SER A 436 20.37 2.00 9.24
C SER A 436 21.28 1.74 8.02
N PRO A 437 22.02 2.76 7.53
CA PRO A 437 22.99 2.52 6.47
C PRO A 437 24.05 1.50 6.93
N PRO A 438 24.59 0.66 6.02
CA PRO A 438 25.56 -0.37 6.36
C PRO A 438 26.94 0.13 6.83
N GLU A 439 27.14 1.45 7.00
CA GLU A 439 28.45 2.04 7.28
C GLU A 439 28.64 2.63 8.69
N SER A 440 27.70 2.45 9.62
CA SER A 440 27.92 2.90 11.01
C SER A 440 27.61 1.80 12.02
N ASP A 441 28.70 1.29 12.59
CA ASP A 441 28.87 0.57 13.86
C ASP A 441 28.80 -0.96 13.87
N GLN A 442 29.97 -1.54 14.15
CA GLN A 442 30.30 -2.95 14.35
C GLN A 442 29.76 -3.53 15.68
N SER A 443 28.67 -3.01 16.24
CA SER A 443 28.24 -3.37 17.60
C SER A 443 26.75 -3.65 17.75
N THR A 444 26.08 -4.13 16.71
CA THR A 444 24.71 -4.65 16.82
C THR A 444 24.61 -6.05 16.21
N SER A 445 23.96 -6.94 16.95
CA SER A 445 23.87 -8.39 16.75
C SER A 445 23.68 -8.82 15.28
N GLU A 446 24.50 -9.77 14.84
CA GLU A 446 24.65 -10.24 13.43
C GLU A 446 23.33 -10.58 12.70
N THR A 447 22.28 -10.97 13.44
CA THR A 447 20.95 -11.32 12.88
C THR A 447 20.07 -10.10 12.54
N GLN A 448 20.18 -8.99 13.28
CA GLN A 448 19.39 -7.77 12.99
C GLN A 448 20.01 -6.96 11.85
N THR A 449 21.33 -7.05 11.68
CA THR A 449 22.10 -6.38 10.63
C THR A 449 21.80 -6.96 9.25
N GLN A 450 21.62 -8.28 9.15
CA GLN A 450 21.28 -8.96 7.89
C GLN A 450 19.88 -8.58 7.38
N ALA A 451 18.84 -8.64 8.22
CA ALA A 451 17.48 -8.23 7.84
C ALA A 451 17.42 -6.74 7.45
N SER A 452 18.16 -5.88 8.15
CA SER A 452 18.26 -4.45 7.84
C SER A 452 18.95 -4.22 6.48
N SER A 453 20.02 -4.96 6.18
CA SER A 453 20.73 -4.86 4.89
C SER A 453 19.87 -5.32 3.70
N GLN A 454 19.04 -6.35 3.89
CA GLN A 454 18.11 -6.86 2.87
C GLN A 454 16.98 -5.86 2.61
N LEU A 455 16.42 -5.26 3.66
CA LEU A 455 15.42 -4.18 3.53
C LEU A 455 15.99 -2.94 2.83
N TRP A 456 17.23 -2.55 3.14
CA TRP A 456 17.90 -1.44 2.47
C TRP A 456 18.12 -1.72 0.98
N THR A 457 18.58 -2.94 0.66
CA THR A 457 18.79 -3.39 -0.71
C THR A 457 17.47 -3.44 -1.48
N ALA A 458 16.39 -3.91 -0.84
CA ALA A 458 15.06 -3.87 -1.41
C ALA A 458 14.61 -2.43 -1.72
N MET A 459 14.65 -1.53 -0.74
CA MET A 459 14.19 -0.14 -0.95
C MET A 459 14.98 0.59 -2.04
N THR A 460 16.30 0.45 -2.04
CA THR A 460 17.18 1.22 -2.93
C THR A 460 17.35 0.55 -4.29
N THR A 461 17.55 -0.77 -4.32
CA THR A 461 17.86 -1.49 -5.57
C THR A 461 16.60 -1.98 -6.26
N SER A 462 15.65 -2.56 -5.52
CA SER A 462 14.47 -3.16 -6.15
C SER A 462 13.35 -2.14 -6.40
N PHE A 463 13.05 -1.27 -5.43
CA PHE A 463 12.07 -0.19 -5.60
C PHE A 463 12.64 1.11 -6.17
N LYS A 464 13.97 1.21 -6.32
CA LYS A 464 14.66 2.40 -6.87
C LYS A 464 14.31 3.70 -6.13
N LEU A 465 14.12 3.64 -4.81
CA LEU A 465 13.86 4.82 -4.00
C LEU A 465 15.13 5.66 -3.82
N PRO A 466 15.05 7.00 -3.93
CA PRO A 466 16.15 7.88 -3.57
C PRO A 466 16.54 7.70 -2.10
N SER A 467 17.84 7.45 -1.85
CA SER A 467 18.37 7.30 -0.50
C SER A 467 18.15 8.55 0.37
N SER A 468 18.07 9.73 -0.27
CA SER A 468 17.79 11.00 0.38
C SER A 468 16.48 11.00 1.18
N TRP A 469 15.42 10.35 0.68
CA TRP A 469 14.13 10.32 1.39
C TRP A 469 14.18 9.44 2.63
N ILE A 470 14.93 8.33 2.58
CA ILE A 470 15.10 7.43 3.73
C ILE A 470 15.89 8.15 4.83
N PHE A 471 16.94 8.89 4.46
CA PHE A 471 17.72 9.67 5.41
C PHE A 471 16.92 10.84 6.01
N GLN A 472 16.10 11.52 5.20
CA GLN A 472 15.23 12.59 5.69
C GLN A 472 14.23 12.07 6.74
N ALA A 473 13.62 10.91 6.51
CA ALA A 473 12.72 10.28 7.48
C ALA A 473 13.42 9.94 8.81
N LYS A 474 14.67 9.43 8.76
CA LYS A 474 15.46 9.16 9.97
C LYS A 474 15.89 10.42 10.71
N ALA A 475 16.19 11.49 9.98
CA ALA A 475 16.49 12.78 10.61
C ALA A 475 15.30 13.27 11.44
N LEU A 476 14.06 13.12 10.93
CA LEU A 476 12.84 13.43 11.70
C LEU A 476 12.68 12.54 12.94
N LEU A 477 13.01 11.26 12.86
CA LEU A 477 13.02 10.38 14.02
C LEU A 477 14.04 10.85 15.07
N ALA A 478 15.28 11.11 14.66
CA ALA A 478 16.34 11.59 15.55
C ALA A 478 15.95 12.92 16.23
N ARG A 479 15.26 13.80 15.49
CA ARG A 479 14.68 15.02 16.02
C ARG A 479 13.66 14.74 17.13
N SER A 480 12.76 13.76 16.93
CA SER A 480 11.78 13.33 17.94
C SER A 480 12.43 12.70 19.18
N SER A 481 13.55 11.99 19.00
CA SER A 481 14.34 11.38 20.08
C SER A 481 15.34 12.34 20.74
N ASN A 482 15.35 13.63 20.35
CA ASN A 482 16.29 14.66 20.82
C ASN A 482 17.78 14.35 20.62
N SER A 483 18.13 13.47 19.67
CA SER A 483 19.51 13.13 19.33
C SER A 483 20.04 14.03 18.21
N SER A 484 20.54 15.21 18.58
CA SER A 484 20.92 16.26 17.64
C SER A 484 22.10 15.88 16.72
N LEU A 485 23.07 15.10 17.20
CA LEU A 485 24.24 14.71 16.40
C LEU A 485 23.87 13.69 15.32
N THR A 486 22.98 12.73 15.64
CA THR A 486 22.52 11.75 14.64
C THR A 486 21.59 12.37 13.61
N GLU A 487 20.70 13.28 14.05
CA GLU A 487 19.87 14.11 13.18
C GLU A 487 20.72 14.84 12.13
N PHE A 488 21.77 15.51 12.57
CA PHE A 488 22.71 16.21 11.71
C PHE A 488 23.41 15.29 10.70
N ASN A 489 23.95 14.15 11.14
CA ASN A 489 24.60 13.20 10.24
C ASN A 489 23.62 12.68 9.16
N TYR A 490 22.37 12.40 9.52
CA TYR A 490 21.36 11.96 8.56
C TYR A 490 20.96 13.07 7.58
N LEU A 491 20.89 14.33 8.01
CA LEU A 491 20.57 15.45 7.11
C LEU A 491 21.65 15.69 6.05
N ILE A 492 22.94 15.50 6.40
CA ILE A 492 24.03 15.54 5.43
C ILE A 492 23.89 14.41 4.41
N LEU A 493 23.64 13.18 4.88
CA LEU A 493 23.43 12.03 4.00
C LEU A 493 22.19 12.21 3.10
N ALA A 494 21.20 12.97 3.56
CA ALA A 494 20.00 13.33 2.79
C ALA A 494 20.23 14.44 1.75
N ASN A 495 21.42 15.06 1.71
CA ASN A 495 21.73 16.28 0.95
C ASN A 495 20.82 17.50 1.28
N ALA A 496 20.22 17.51 2.47
CA ALA A 496 19.38 18.62 2.95
C ALA A 496 20.24 19.64 3.73
N PHE A 497 21.11 20.38 3.01
CA PHE A 497 22.12 21.23 3.63
C PHE A 497 21.56 22.43 4.40
N THR A 498 20.42 22.98 3.97
CA THR A 498 19.76 24.10 4.67
C THR A 498 19.22 23.67 6.03
N GLU A 499 18.49 22.54 6.07
CA GLU A 499 18.00 21.94 7.32
C GLU A 499 19.17 21.47 8.22
N ALA A 500 20.25 20.96 7.64
CA ALA A 500 21.46 20.59 8.37
C ALA A 500 22.15 21.80 9.02
N HIS A 501 22.21 22.93 8.30
CA HIS A 501 22.78 24.18 8.82
C HIS A 501 21.94 24.74 9.98
N ASP A 502 20.61 24.75 9.87
CA ASP A 502 19.72 25.14 10.96
C ASP A 502 19.88 24.23 12.19
N CYS A 503 19.98 22.92 11.98
CA CYS A 503 20.22 21.97 13.06
C CYS A 503 21.58 22.21 13.74
N LEU A 504 22.61 22.50 12.95
CA LEU A 504 23.95 22.84 13.46
C LEU A 504 23.87 24.07 14.37
N LEU A 505 23.28 25.16 13.89
CA LEU A 505 23.24 26.44 14.61
C LEU A 505 22.44 26.36 15.90
N ARG A 506 21.28 25.71 15.87
CA ARG A 506 20.34 25.73 17.00
C ARG A 506 20.60 24.67 18.05
N ARG A 507 21.14 23.51 17.65
CA ARG A 507 21.16 22.31 18.50
C ARG A 507 22.56 21.70 18.68
N VAL A 508 23.31 21.52 17.60
CA VAL A 508 24.59 20.79 17.67
C VAL A 508 25.74 21.69 18.14
N ALA A 509 25.96 22.82 17.49
CA ALA A 509 27.08 23.71 17.82
C ALA A 509 26.96 24.28 19.25
N PRO A 510 25.77 24.73 19.72
CA PRO A 510 25.65 25.21 21.10
C PRO A 510 25.99 24.17 22.16
N ARG A 511 25.54 22.92 21.98
CA ARG A 511 25.83 21.83 22.92
C ARG A 511 27.31 21.47 22.95
N LEU A 512 27.92 21.30 21.78
CA LEU A 512 29.36 20.97 21.69
C LEU A 512 30.25 22.09 22.27
N VAL A 513 29.85 23.36 22.13
CA VAL A 513 30.55 24.49 22.74
C VAL A 513 30.42 24.49 24.27
N ILE A 514 29.25 24.13 24.81
CA ILE A 514 29.02 24.01 26.25
C ILE A 514 29.80 22.84 26.84
N ASP A 515 29.86 21.72 26.11
CA ASP A 515 30.60 20.52 26.51
C ASP A 515 32.12 20.66 26.30
N GLU A 516 32.58 21.77 25.70
CA GLU A 516 33.98 22.05 25.33
C GLU A 516 34.61 21.01 24.37
N ASP A 517 33.79 20.25 23.63
CA ASP A 517 34.22 19.21 22.69
C ASP A 517 34.55 19.79 21.29
N TRP A 518 35.76 20.33 21.16
CA TRP A 518 36.21 20.99 19.91
C TRP A 518 36.50 20.02 18.76
N ASP A 519 36.97 18.82 19.08
CA ASP A 519 37.36 17.81 18.08
C ASP A 519 36.14 17.30 17.31
N THR A 520 35.04 17.00 18.01
CA THR A 520 33.80 16.55 17.38
C THR A 520 33.19 17.67 16.54
N LEU A 521 33.21 18.92 17.01
CA LEU A 521 32.76 20.08 16.25
C LEU A 521 33.58 20.26 14.96
N LYS A 522 34.90 20.05 15.00
CA LYS A 522 35.77 20.05 13.82
C LYS A 522 35.39 18.96 12.83
N THR A 523 35.12 17.73 13.30
CA THR A 523 34.68 16.63 12.41
C THR A 523 33.30 16.91 11.79
N VAL A 524 32.37 17.47 12.55
CA VAL A 524 31.01 17.84 12.12
C VAL A 524 31.07 18.94 11.05
N LEU A 525 31.91 19.96 11.26
CA LEU A 525 32.14 21.03 10.28
C LEU A 525 32.85 20.50 9.02
N ALA A 526 33.81 19.59 9.17
CA ALA A 526 34.49 18.96 8.04
C ALA A 526 33.53 18.13 7.16
N LYS A 527 32.48 17.54 7.75
CA LYS A 527 31.45 16.77 7.01
C LYS A 527 30.60 17.62 6.05
N PHE A 528 30.60 18.95 6.17
CA PHE A 528 29.95 19.83 5.18
C PHE A 528 30.75 19.97 3.87
N GLY A 529 32.04 19.58 3.84
CA GLY A 529 32.90 19.63 2.66
C GLY A 529 33.40 21.04 2.29
N GLU A 530 34.12 21.16 1.17
CA GLU A 530 34.83 22.39 0.78
C GLU A 530 33.96 23.40 -0.02
N ASN A 531 32.74 23.03 -0.44
CA ASN A 531 31.84 23.88 -1.25
C ASN A 531 30.57 24.29 -0.47
N ILE A 532 30.74 24.83 0.72
CA ILE A 532 29.64 25.10 1.67
C ILE A 532 28.78 26.30 1.23
N GLN A 533 29.42 27.36 0.73
CA GLN A 533 28.76 28.61 0.37
C GLN A 533 27.79 28.41 -0.82
N GLU A 534 28.22 27.74 -1.89
CA GLU A 534 27.35 27.53 -3.06
C GLU A 534 26.17 26.57 -2.79
N LYS A 535 26.31 25.62 -1.86
CA LYS A 535 25.27 24.62 -1.55
C LYS A 535 24.25 25.09 -0.51
N VAL A 536 24.66 25.96 0.42
CA VAL A 536 23.78 26.53 1.45
C VAL A 536 23.12 27.81 0.94
N ASP A 537 23.83 28.64 0.17
CA ASP A 537 23.32 29.93 -0.35
C ASP A 537 22.40 29.77 -1.59
N ALA A 538 22.26 28.57 -2.16
CA ALA A 538 21.29 28.28 -3.21
C ALA A 538 19.83 28.21 -2.69
N GLY A 539 19.64 28.09 -1.38
CA GLY A 539 18.33 28.10 -0.72
C GLY A 539 18.24 29.22 0.32
N ASP A 540 17.30 30.14 0.10
CA ASP A 540 16.86 31.22 1.00
C ASP A 540 17.93 31.78 1.97
N GLY A 541 18.92 32.50 1.43
CA GLY A 541 19.57 33.65 2.06
C GLY A 541 20.24 33.50 3.44
N THR A 542 20.42 32.29 3.97
CA THR A 542 21.17 32.09 5.23
C THR A 542 22.66 32.11 4.93
N GLU A 543 23.25 33.30 4.92
CA GLU A 543 24.69 33.49 4.75
C GLU A 543 25.45 32.56 5.71
N TRP A 544 26.07 31.49 5.20
CA TRP A 544 26.93 30.60 6.01
C TRP A 544 27.94 31.40 6.85
N LYS A 545 28.39 32.53 6.30
CA LYS A 545 29.29 33.50 6.94
C LYS A 545 28.72 34.12 8.22
N ALA A 546 27.42 34.30 8.33
CA ALA A 546 26.75 34.89 9.49
C ALA A 546 26.48 33.88 10.62
N GLY A 547 26.58 32.57 10.34
CA GLY A 547 26.31 31.49 11.29
C GLY A 547 27.47 30.50 11.39
N GLY A 548 27.45 29.44 10.58
CA GLY A 548 28.42 28.33 10.63
C GLY A 548 29.89 28.77 10.52
N GLY A 549 30.15 29.85 9.79
CA GLY A 549 31.47 30.48 9.69
C GLY A 549 32.04 30.93 11.04
N ILE A 550 31.19 31.46 11.94
CA ILE A 550 31.62 31.93 13.27
C ILE A 550 32.10 30.76 14.12
N TYR A 551 31.42 29.62 14.04
CA TYR A 551 31.85 28.39 14.74
C TYR A 551 33.13 27.81 14.14
N SER A 552 33.31 27.85 12.81
CA SER A 552 34.56 27.43 12.18
C SER A 552 35.76 28.31 12.54
N ASP A 553 35.52 29.62 12.65
CA ASP A 553 36.52 30.60 13.09
C ASP A 553 36.87 30.38 14.56
N PHE A 554 35.87 30.08 15.39
CA PHE A 554 36.05 29.78 16.79
C PHE A 554 36.84 28.50 17.02
N VAL A 555 36.52 27.40 16.33
CA VAL A 555 37.28 26.15 16.42
C VAL A 555 38.72 26.34 15.97
N SER A 556 38.93 27.13 14.90
CA SER A 556 40.28 27.48 14.44
C SER A 556 41.05 28.24 15.54
N LEU A 557 40.40 29.22 16.19
CA LEU A 557 40.99 29.97 17.30
C LEU A 557 41.30 29.09 18.52
N MET A 558 40.42 28.14 18.88
CA MET A 558 40.65 27.20 19.98
C MET A 558 41.80 26.22 19.66
N ALA A 559 41.88 25.71 18.43
CA ALA A 559 43.01 24.90 17.99
C ALA A 559 44.35 25.67 18.06
N PHE A 560 44.33 26.98 17.78
CA PHE A 560 45.49 27.84 18.01
C PHE A 560 45.80 28.00 19.51
N MET A 561 44.81 27.99 20.41
CA MET A 561 45.06 28.02 21.87
C MET A 561 45.80 26.78 22.35
N ASP A 562 45.35 25.58 21.97
CA ASP A 562 45.99 24.33 22.39
C ASP A 562 47.43 24.22 21.87
N SER A 563 47.69 24.76 20.68
CA SER A 563 49.07 24.88 20.16
C SER A 563 49.94 25.88 20.93
N SER A 564 49.32 26.87 21.59
CA SER A 564 50.02 27.94 22.34
C SER A 564 50.25 27.60 23.83
N THR A 565 49.43 26.73 24.42
CA THR A 565 49.63 26.23 25.79
C THR A 565 50.77 25.19 25.86
N GLY A 566 51.08 24.52 24.75
CA GLY A 566 52.22 23.63 24.59
C GLY A 566 53.56 24.36 24.33
N ARG A 567 54.13 25.05 25.33
CA ARG A 567 55.55 25.47 25.49
C ARG A 567 56.36 26.05 24.30
N ALA A 568 55.79 26.30 23.13
CA ALA A 568 56.50 26.85 21.97
C ALA A 568 55.80 28.13 21.50
N ARG A 569 56.29 29.27 21.99
CA ARG A 569 56.12 30.57 21.32
C ARG A 569 56.77 30.48 19.94
N SER A 570 56.06 29.98 18.94
CA SER A 570 56.51 30.07 17.55
C SER A 570 56.22 31.49 17.06
N SER A 571 57.29 32.25 16.78
CA SER A 571 57.23 33.63 16.30
C SER A 571 56.87 33.69 14.81
N ASN A 572 55.76 33.10 14.39
CA ASN A 572 55.25 33.30 13.03
C ASN A 572 54.33 34.51 13.03
N ALA A 573 54.85 35.65 12.58
CA ALA A 573 54.10 36.91 12.45
C ALA A 573 52.82 36.75 11.63
N GLU A 574 52.81 35.83 10.66
CA GLU A 574 51.63 35.47 9.86
C GLU A 574 50.54 34.79 10.69
N MET A 575 50.88 33.89 11.62
CA MET A 575 49.91 33.24 12.50
C MET A 575 49.32 34.22 13.52
N VAL A 576 50.13 35.16 14.02
CA VAL A 576 49.68 36.24 14.91
C VAL A 576 48.76 37.22 14.16
N ALA A 577 49.09 37.57 12.92
CA ALA A 577 48.25 38.41 12.07
C ALA A 577 46.92 37.71 11.75
N MET A 578 46.95 36.43 11.38
CA MET A 578 45.76 35.63 11.11
C MET A 578 44.87 35.51 12.35
N ARG A 579 45.45 35.21 13.52
CA ARG A 579 44.74 35.22 14.81
C ARG A 579 44.08 36.57 15.11
N LYS A 580 44.79 37.68 14.89
CA LYS A 580 44.25 39.04 15.10
C LYS A 580 43.08 39.35 14.16
N THR A 581 43.16 38.95 12.89
CA THR A 581 42.06 39.13 11.93
C THR A 581 40.84 38.27 12.28
N LEU A 582 41.04 37.03 12.73
CA LEU A 582 39.98 36.14 13.19
C LEU A 582 39.31 36.68 14.47
N LEU A 583 40.09 37.18 15.43
CA LEU A 583 39.57 37.81 16.65
C LEU A 583 38.73 39.05 16.34
N GLN A 584 39.18 39.91 15.43
CA GLN A 584 38.41 41.09 15.01
C GLN A 584 37.10 40.71 14.32
N ARG A 585 37.13 39.70 13.43
CA ARG A 585 35.94 39.19 12.76
C ARG A 585 34.96 38.59 13.77
N LEU A 586 35.43 37.73 14.66
CA LEU A 586 34.62 37.08 15.68
C LEU A 586 34.07 38.10 16.69
N GLN A 587 34.85 39.10 17.10
CA GLN A 587 34.38 40.20 17.94
C GLN A 587 33.24 40.99 17.28
N SER A 588 33.38 41.35 15.99
CA SER A 588 32.31 42.03 15.24
C SER A 588 31.06 41.16 15.05
N ALA A 589 31.24 39.86 14.87
CA ALA A 589 30.15 38.91 14.71
C ALA A 589 29.40 38.66 16.02
N LEU A 590 30.11 38.45 17.14
CA LEU A 590 29.52 38.26 18.46
C LEU A 590 28.82 39.52 18.98
N THR A 591 29.37 40.71 18.75
CA THR A 591 28.71 41.98 19.10
C THR A 591 27.44 42.20 18.29
N SER A 592 27.47 41.88 16.98
CA SER A 592 26.28 41.89 16.13
C SER A 592 25.21 40.91 16.63
N LEU A 593 25.59 39.67 16.95
CA LEU A 593 24.66 38.67 17.48
C LEU A 593 24.10 39.07 18.85
N ASN A 594 24.93 39.58 19.77
CA ASN A 594 24.50 40.04 21.09
C ASN A 594 23.44 41.15 21.00
N SER A 595 23.58 42.07 20.04
CA SER A 595 22.56 43.12 19.77
C SER A 595 21.20 42.54 19.30
N LYS A 596 21.20 41.38 18.65
CA LYS A 596 19.98 40.71 18.18
C LYS A 596 19.28 39.95 19.32
N PHE A 597 20.05 39.35 20.25
CA PHE A 597 19.51 38.57 21.36
C PHE A 597 18.98 39.41 22.54
N THR A 598 19.48 40.63 22.73
CA THR A 598 19.03 41.55 23.79
C THR A 598 17.63 42.13 23.52
N ASN A 599 17.18 42.13 22.26
CA ASN A 599 15.86 42.64 21.84
C ASN A 599 14.73 41.58 21.88
N VAL A 600 15.03 40.30 22.14
CA VAL A 600 14.04 39.22 22.15
C VAL A 600 13.63 38.89 23.59
N GLY A 601 12.42 39.31 23.96
CA GLY A 601 11.83 39.09 25.28
C GLY A 601 11.49 37.61 25.57
N GLY A 602 11.53 37.26 26.85
CA GLY A 602 10.98 36.02 27.44
C GLY A 602 11.97 34.86 27.60
N LEU A 603 12.57 34.73 28.78
CA LEU A 603 13.60 33.73 29.12
C LEU A 603 13.13 32.25 29.24
N HIS A 604 11.83 31.94 29.13
CA HIS A 604 11.29 30.72 29.76
C HIS A 604 10.55 29.72 28.87
N LYS A 605 10.58 29.84 27.53
CA LYS A 605 9.81 28.90 26.68
C LYS A 605 10.65 28.01 25.76
N ASP A 606 11.82 28.45 25.30
CA ASP A 606 12.58 27.71 24.28
C ASP A 606 13.95 27.28 24.80
N LYS A 607 14.13 25.98 25.11
CA LYS A 607 15.41 25.38 25.54
C LYS A 607 16.54 25.65 24.53
N GLU A 608 16.23 25.60 23.23
CA GLU A 608 17.19 25.80 22.14
C GLU A 608 17.78 27.22 22.14
N LYS A 609 16.94 28.26 22.33
CA LYS A 609 17.41 29.67 22.43
C LYS A 609 18.24 29.93 23.69
N LEU A 610 18.02 29.16 24.75
CA LEU A 610 18.84 29.23 25.95
C LEU A 610 20.21 28.61 25.69
N GLU A 611 20.27 27.42 25.09
CA GLU A 611 21.51 26.75 24.71
C GLU A 611 22.35 27.64 23.77
N GLU A 612 21.75 28.26 22.76
CA GLU A 612 22.41 29.23 21.88
C GLU A 612 23.03 30.41 22.65
N ARG A 613 22.28 31.00 23.59
CA ARG A 613 22.77 32.13 24.39
C ARG A 613 23.92 31.73 25.30
N VAL A 614 23.83 30.56 25.93
CA VAL A 614 24.90 30.05 26.79
C VAL A 614 26.16 29.79 25.97
N ALA A 615 26.03 29.16 24.81
CA ALA A 615 27.16 28.94 23.90
C ALA A 615 27.81 30.25 23.44
N LEU A 616 27.02 31.29 23.12
CA LEU A 616 27.55 32.61 22.78
C LEU A 616 28.29 33.27 23.96
N CYS A 617 27.81 33.09 25.19
CA CYS A 617 28.49 33.55 26.39
C CYS A 617 29.80 32.79 26.65
N GLU A 618 29.85 31.49 26.38
CA GLU A 618 31.07 30.67 26.48
C GLU A 618 32.09 31.07 25.41
N MET A 619 31.66 31.24 24.16
CA MET A 619 32.51 31.79 23.09
C MET A 619 33.01 33.19 23.44
N GLY A 620 32.15 34.05 23.97
CA GLY A 620 32.51 35.39 24.42
C GLY A 620 33.54 35.36 25.54
N ARG A 621 33.41 34.44 26.50
CA ARG A 621 34.39 34.23 27.58
C ARG A 621 35.73 33.73 27.03
N ALA A 622 35.73 32.76 26.14
CA ALA A 622 36.95 32.22 25.54
C ALA A 622 37.71 33.30 24.73
N VAL A 623 36.98 34.13 24.00
CA VAL A 623 37.55 35.26 23.23
C VAL A 623 38.05 36.37 24.15
N ALA A 624 37.33 36.66 25.24
CA ALA A 624 37.79 37.62 26.24
C ALA A 624 39.10 37.18 26.92
N ARG A 625 39.22 35.89 27.28
CA ARG A 625 40.49 35.31 27.77
C ARG A 625 41.63 35.48 26.77
N MET A 626 41.34 35.31 25.48
CA MET A 626 42.35 35.46 24.42
C MET A 626 42.83 36.89 24.22
N LEU A 627 41.91 37.86 24.29
CA LEU A 627 42.25 39.28 24.27
C LEU A 627 43.08 39.69 25.48
N GLU A 628 42.89 39.05 26.63
CA GLU A 628 43.73 39.27 27.81
C GLU A 628 45.15 38.74 27.65
N LEU A 629 45.33 37.60 26.98
CA LEU A 629 46.64 36.99 26.70
C LEU A 629 47.45 37.77 25.65
N ASP A 630 46.80 38.42 24.68
CA ASP A 630 47.43 39.24 23.64
C ASP A 630 47.80 40.68 24.12
N ASN A 631 47.69 40.95 25.44
CA ASN A 631 47.93 42.26 26.06
C ASN A 631 49.42 42.70 26.06
N GLU A 632 49.92 43.09 24.89
CA GLU A 632 51.04 44.04 24.76
C GLU A 632 50.58 45.46 24.38
N ASN A 633 49.28 45.66 24.08
CA ASN A 633 48.77 46.95 23.58
C ASN A 633 47.70 47.56 24.51
N GLY A 634 47.82 48.87 24.77
CA GLY A 634 47.17 49.58 25.87
C GLY A 634 45.62 49.65 25.90
N ILE A 635 45.15 50.36 26.92
CA ILE A 635 43.76 50.47 27.44
C ILE A 635 42.67 50.72 26.36
N GLY A 636 43.03 51.30 25.21
CA GLY A 636 42.09 51.63 24.13
C GLY A 636 41.38 50.43 23.47
N HIS A 637 42.00 49.25 23.45
CA HIS A 637 41.41 48.04 22.87
C HIS A 637 40.48 47.27 23.83
N LYS A 638 40.33 47.74 25.07
CA LYS A 638 39.59 47.02 26.12
C LYS A 638 38.13 47.46 26.31
N LYS A 639 37.73 48.59 25.72
CA LYS A 639 36.31 49.02 25.67
C LYS A 639 35.41 48.01 24.93
N PRO A 640 35.78 47.54 23.73
CA PRO A 640 34.96 46.56 23.02
C PRO A 640 35.03 45.15 23.63
N LEU A 641 35.75 44.94 24.75
CA LEU A 641 35.67 43.71 25.57
C LEU A 641 34.35 43.64 26.34
N LEU A 642 33.85 44.80 26.80
CA LEU A 642 32.61 44.90 27.59
C LEU A 642 31.35 44.76 26.75
N ASP A 643 31.48 44.94 25.43
CA ASP A 643 30.39 44.80 24.45
C ASP A 643 30.16 43.34 24.01
N LEU A 644 31.06 42.42 24.39
CA LEU A 644 30.88 40.99 24.14
C LEU A 644 29.73 40.41 24.97
N PRO A 645 29.08 39.34 24.48
CA PRO A 645 28.15 38.55 25.29
C PRO A 645 28.94 37.85 26.40
N LEU A 646 28.92 38.43 27.60
CA LEU A 646 29.58 37.89 28.79
C LEU A 646 28.52 37.63 29.86
N THR A 647 28.74 36.60 30.67
CA THR A 647 27.96 36.40 31.91
C THR A 647 28.19 37.59 32.85
N GLU A 648 27.20 37.90 33.69
CA GLU A 648 27.28 39.08 34.57
C GLU A 648 28.51 39.06 35.47
N ASP A 649 28.88 37.89 35.99
CA ASP A 649 30.07 37.69 36.82
C ASP A 649 31.37 38.01 36.07
N VAL A 650 31.49 37.52 34.82
CA VAL A 650 32.68 37.72 33.99
C VAL A 650 32.77 39.19 33.57
N ARG A 651 31.65 39.80 33.17
CA ARG A 651 31.57 41.24 32.87
C ARG A 651 31.99 42.10 34.07
N LEU A 652 31.53 41.76 35.28
CA LEU A 652 31.91 42.46 36.51
C LEU A 652 33.41 42.27 36.83
N SER A 653 33.94 41.06 36.63
CA SER A 653 35.36 40.79 36.85
C SER A 653 36.25 41.60 35.91
N HIS A 654 35.92 41.67 34.62
CA HIS A 654 36.65 42.47 33.64
C HIS A 654 36.46 43.96 33.89
N ALA A 655 35.25 44.43 34.22
CA ALA A 655 35.02 45.84 34.57
C ALA A 655 35.87 46.26 35.79
N ARG A 656 36.00 45.38 36.79
CA ARG A 656 36.87 45.60 37.94
C ARG A 656 38.35 45.62 37.55
N ALA A 657 38.79 44.67 36.72
CA ALA A 657 40.17 44.62 36.24
C ALA A 657 40.54 45.88 35.44
N LEU A 658 39.65 46.32 34.53
CA LEU A 658 39.81 47.56 33.77
C LEU A 658 39.82 48.80 34.66
N GLY A 659 38.93 48.85 35.66
CA GLY A 659 38.96 49.92 36.65
C GLY A 659 40.31 50.01 37.35
N VAL A 660 40.83 48.87 37.83
CA VAL A 660 42.14 48.81 38.51
C VAL A 660 43.28 49.22 37.59
N GLU A 661 43.31 48.76 36.34
CA GLU A 661 44.34 49.14 35.38
C GLU A 661 44.25 50.62 34.97
N TYR A 662 43.04 51.14 34.79
CA TYR A 662 42.83 52.56 34.52
C TYR A 662 43.37 53.41 35.67
N TYR A 663 43.02 53.07 36.92
CA TYR A 663 43.57 53.74 38.10
C TYR A 663 45.10 53.58 38.19
N ARG A 664 45.66 52.41 37.90
CA ARG A 664 47.12 52.22 37.86
C ARG A 664 47.79 53.07 36.79
N GLY A 665 47.20 53.18 35.60
CA GLY A 665 47.69 54.03 34.51
C GLY A 665 47.62 55.51 34.88
N LEU A 666 46.53 55.94 35.52
CA LEU A 666 46.35 57.31 36.01
C LEU A 666 47.37 57.64 37.12
N MET A 667 47.61 56.71 38.04
CA MET A 667 48.63 56.86 39.10
C MET A 667 50.06 56.80 38.56
N ALA A 668 50.30 56.09 37.46
CA ALA A 668 51.58 56.07 36.76
C ALA A 668 51.82 57.36 35.95
N MET A 669 50.76 57.98 35.41
CA MET A 669 50.82 59.29 34.73
C MET A 669 50.90 60.47 35.71
N ALA A 670 50.45 60.30 36.96
CA ALA A 670 50.48 61.30 38.01
C ALA A 670 51.81 61.33 38.80
N ARG A 671 52.81 60.53 38.41
CA ARG A 671 54.16 60.51 39.00
C ARG A 671 55.16 61.32 38.19
#